data_AF-A0A8T3NRA7-F1
#
_entry.id   AF-A0A8T3NRA7-F1
#
_cell.length_a   1.000
_cell.length_b   1.000
_cell.length_c   1.000
_cell.angle_alpha   90.00
_cell.angle_beta   90.00
_cell.angle_gamma   90.00
#
_symmetry.space_group_name_H-M   'P 1'
#
loop_
_entity.id
_entity.type
_entity.pdbx_description
1 polymer ?
#
loop_
_entity_poly.entity_id
_entity_poly.type
_entity_poly.pdbx_seq_one_letter_code
_entity_poly.pdbx_strand_id
1 'polypeptide(L)'
;MKNLGLRRLRPAPAILIGAIGLLWAFSTGAVRDFVWADVRAGLIRLDGLSRVTRGLVLLGFGLLMLMVGALLFNDVWRAESRLLPLVRGVAGRGTMLPASLAPATLFLLSVAWTFALVGALHGHWAIRLAILTLYSLSALGWSSQAGLADRGAMMIGWATLAAVPLFFALRWRGPARPTLDFVVLLPLVGLTFVQMQALGVETWRSSGIPTVLASLAASVQNLSALTFPLLLRAGFNIADFTRRAAGWTVAIAERRLPSWAPPSLLLLLLGWRLREAVLETVERASRSSLEVEILPLVGGLAVPLSVGLVWWLVVGRPGARDTFPPSAEALTAAAGRHALPLIVAWLALNLLVFVLTEVAVAVIVVLGYDAARDVYAQISAITAWANSRSANLGWRLFVDGLALAAAVALSRRGHRPLALYLGIFGLLDVRSALTAADAPLGRFYSVGPGTPVDFWWLVLFSLIALFWLVRGRLTSARVNRLLFVVLVTALLRQTDFISNPFSPFLGFAGIGFIAFGIVWDAVTVGAWANATSPTLPRVSRVFLYLGYVLLTVTVINWSLTLHNLTAVSWFTGEIGLGGLNVFGRPLLYAIFAVTLTLPPGHHPPTVKRPQHVIADGPGRSAGRGRPYVRGPLLRLAAFAEAGVEGAPEAVAEEVQAQDGQEDRRAGEE
;
A
#
# COMPACT_ATOMS: atom_id res chain seq x y z
N MET A 1 -13.04 56.90 25.44
CA MET A 1 -12.69 55.70 24.64
C MET A 1 -13.59 55.66 23.41
N LYS A 2 -13.05 55.94 22.22
CA LYS A 2 -13.80 56.08 20.95
C LYS A 2 -14.03 54.71 20.31
N ASN A 3 -15.29 54.37 20.06
CA ASN A 3 -15.73 53.26 19.20
C ASN A 3 -15.23 53.48 17.76
N LEU A 4 -14.09 52.87 17.42
CA LEU A 4 -13.62 52.78 16.04
C LEU A 4 -14.46 51.74 15.29
N GLY A 5 -15.18 52.20 14.27
CA GLY A 5 -16.16 51.43 13.51
C GLY A 5 -15.54 50.29 12.69
N LEU A 6 -15.66 49.07 13.20
CA LEU A 6 -15.35 47.81 12.48
C LEU A 6 -16.48 47.37 11.50
N ARG A 7 -17.37 48.27 11.08
CA ARG A 7 -18.55 47.92 10.24
C ARG A 7 -18.29 47.79 8.73
N ARG A 8 -17.05 47.92 8.23
CA ARG A 8 -16.76 47.95 6.78
C ARG A 8 -15.73 46.91 6.27
N LEU A 9 -15.77 45.69 6.80
CA LEU A 9 -15.11 44.54 6.18
C LEU A 9 -16.08 43.38 5.96
N ARG A 10 -17.26 43.66 5.39
CA ARG A 10 -18.05 42.57 4.80
C ARG A 10 -17.43 42.25 3.44
N PRO A 11 -16.88 41.04 3.24
CA PRO A 11 -16.40 40.65 1.92
C PRO A 11 -17.55 40.81 0.93
N ALA A 12 -17.27 41.43 -0.21
CA ALA A 12 -18.29 41.60 -1.24
C ALA A 12 -18.86 40.21 -1.59
N PRO A 13 -20.19 40.04 -1.70
CA PRO A 13 -20.81 38.74 -1.97
C PRO A 13 -20.25 38.07 -3.24
N ALA A 14 -19.76 38.86 -4.20
CA ALA A 14 -19.04 38.38 -5.38
C ALA A 14 -17.74 37.60 -5.04
N ILE A 15 -17.01 37.99 -4.00
CA ILE A 15 -15.79 37.29 -3.54
C ILE A 15 -16.17 35.95 -2.90
N LEU A 16 -17.25 35.91 -2.12
CA LEU A 16 -17.73 34.67 -1.50
C LEU A 16 -18.23 33.68 -2.56
N ILE A 17 -19.03 34.15 -3.53
CA ILE A 17 -19.53 33.33 -4.65
C ILE A 17 -18.37 32.87 -5.53
N GLY A 18 -17.39 33.73 -5.80
CA GLY A 18 -16.17 33.38 -6.53
C GLY A 18 -15.34 32.32 -5.79
N ALA A 19 -15.20 32.43 -4.47
CA ALA A 19 -14.51 31.44 -3.64
C ALA A 19 -15.24 30.10 -3.60
N ILE A 20 -16.58 30.10 -3.47
CA ILE A 20 -17.40 28.88 -3.53
C ILE A 20 -17.32 28.25 -4.92
N GLY A 21 -17.44 29.03 -5.98
CA GLY A 21 -17.32 28.56 -7.35
C GLY A 21 -15.93 27.99 -7.65
N LEU A 22 -14.88 28.63 -7.12
CA LEU A 22 -13.51 28.13 -7.18
C LEU A 22 -13.38 26.81 -6.41
N LEU A 23 -13.86 26.74 -5.16
CA LEU A 23 -13.84 25.52 -4.34
C LEU A 23 -14.62 24.39 -5.00
N TRP A 24 -15.77 24.68 -5.62
CA TRP A 24 -16.58 23.71 -6.34
C TRP A 24 -15.89 23.22 -7.61
N ALA A 25 -15.37 24.13 -8.45
CA ALA A 25 -14.62 23.78 -9.65
C ALA A 25 -13.34 23.00 -9.32
N PHE A 26 -12.70 23.35 -8.20
CA PHE A 26 -11.54 22.65 -7.67
C PHE A 26 -11.91 21.25 -7.21
N SER A 27 -13.00 21.09 -6.45
CA SER A 27 -13.47 19.80 -5.94
C SER A 27 -13.95 18.88 -7.05
N THR A 28 -14.81 19.38 -7.94
CA THR A 28 -15.35 18.59 -9.06
C THR A 28 -14.29 18.28 -10.12
N GLY A 29 -13.40 19.23 -10.43
CA GLY A 29 -12.27 19.01 -11.33
C GLY A 29 -11.26 18.02 -10.76
N ALA A 30 -10.92 18.13 -9.47
CA ALA A 30 -10.06 17.18 -8.77
C ALA A 30 -10.62 15.76 -8.80
N VAL A 31 -11.90 15.61 -8.45
CA VAL A 31 -12.57 14.30 -8.43
C VAL A 31 -12.69 13.70 -9.84
N ARG A 32 -13.14 14.48 -10.82
CA ARG A 32 -13.41 13.96 -12.17
C ARG A 32 -12.13 13.71 -12.97
N ASP A 33 -11.22 14.67 -13.04
CA ASP A 33 -10.10 14.58 -13.98
C ASP A 33 -8.92 13.79 -13.38
N PHE A 34 -8.79 13.77 -12.06
CA PHE A 34 -7.62 13.19 -11.40
C PHE A 34 -7.94 11.91 -10.63
N VAL A 35 -8.96 11.92 -9.76
CA VAL A 35 -9.33 10.70 -9.01
C VAL A 35 -9.88 9.65 -9.97
N TRP A 36 -10.84 10.00 -10.83
CA TRP A 36 -11.42 9.02 -11.75
C TRP A 36 -10.43 8.46 -12.78
N ALA A 37 -9.48 9.26 -13.26
CA ALA A 37 -8.47 8.79 -14.21
C ALA A 37 -7.54 7.75 -13.56
N ASP A 38 -7.10 8.01 -12.33
CA ASP A 38 -6.26 7.09 -11.56
C ASP A 38 -7.03 5.83 -11.17
N VAL A 39 -8.29 5.97 -10.76
CA VAL A 39 -9.21 4.86 -10.50
C VAL A 39 -9.34 4.01 -11.77
N ARG A 40 -9.68 4.61 -12.91
CA ARG A 40 -9.87 3.91 -14.18
C ARG A 40 -8.61 3.17 -14.63
N ALA A 41 -7.43 3.77 -14.46
CA ALA A 41 -6.14 3.14 -14.76
C ALA A 41 -5.82 1.99 -13.78
N GLY A 42 -6.31 2.10 -12.54
CA GLY A 42 -6.12 1.15 -11.45
C GLY A 42 -7.17 0.03 -11.36
N LEU A 43 -8.25 0.08 -12.13
CA LEU A 43 -9.28 -0.96 -12.09
C LEU A 43 -8.76 -2.30 -12.62
N ILE A 44 -9.21 -3.39 -12.00
CA ILE A 44 -8.95 -4.75 -12.50
C ILE A 44 -9.66 -4.93 -13.84
N ARG A 45 -8.90 -5.26 -14.87
CA ARG A 45 -9.40 -5.51 -16.22
C ARG A 45 -10.05 -6.88 -16.27
N LEU A 46 -11.36 -6.89 -16.52
CA LEU A 46 -12.17 -8.12 -16.64
C LEU A 46 -12.16 -8.70 -18.06
N ASP A 47 -11.58 -7.98 -19.03
CA ASP A 47 -11.49 -8.39 -20.44
C ASP A 47 -10.73 -9.71 -20.58
N GLY A 48 -11.32 -10.68 -21.28
CA GLY A 48 -10.72 -12.01 -21.50
C GLY A 48 -10.90 -13.00 -20.34
N LEU A 49 -11.69 -12.66 -19.30
CA LEU A 49 -12.14 -13.62 -18.30
C LEU A 49 -13.43 -14.31 -18.75
N SER A 50 -13.61 -15.58 -18.37
CA SER A 50 -14.90 -16.25 -18.56
C SER A 50 -16.02 -15.51 -17.81
N ARG A 51 -17.26 -15.59 -18.29
CA ARG A 51 -18.42 -14.93 -17.63
C ARG A 51 -18.53 -15.33 -16.15
N VAL A 52 -18.30 -16.60 -15.83
CA VAL A 52 -18.37 -17.09 -14.45
C VAL A 52 -17.20 -16.58 -13.60
N THR A 53 -15.97 -16.59 -14.13
CA THR A 53 -14.80 -16.02 -13.42
C THR A 53 -15.00 -14.52 -13.17
N ARG A 54 -15.56 -13.78 -14.14
CA ARG A 54 -15.95 -12.38 -13.96
C ARG A 54 -16.97 -12.22 -12.84
N GLY A 55 -17.99 -13.09 -12.81
CA GLY A 55 -18.98 -13.13 -11.73
C GLY A 55 -18.35 -13.34 -10.35
N LEU A 56 -17.39 -14.27 -10.23
CA LEU A 56 -16.65 -14.50 -8.98
C LEU A 56 -15.82 -13.27 -8.56
N VAL A 57 -15.13 -12.62 -9.50
CA VAL A 57 -14.38 -11.40 -9.21
C VAL A 57 -15.32 -10.28 -8.74
N LEU A 58 -16.46 -10.10 -9.40
CA LEU A 58 -17.49 -9.13 -9.00
C LEU A 58 -18.08 -9.47 -7.63
N LEU A 59 -18.30 -10.76 -7.33
CA LEU A 59 -18.72 -11.22 -6.01
C LEU A 59 -17.69 -10.85 -4.93
N GLY A 60 -16.41 -11.10 -5.19
CA GLY A 60 -15.33 -10.73 -4.26
C GLY A 60 -15.29 -9.23 -3.97
N PHE A 61 -15.41 -8.39 -4.99
CA PHE A 61 -15.52 -6.94 -4.82
C PHE A 61 -16.83 -6.51 -4.14
N GLY A 62 -17.95 -7.16 -4.44
CA GLY A 62 -19.23 -6.92 -3.79
C GLY A 62 -19.18 -7.21 -2.30
N LEU A 63 -18.57 -8.34 -1.91
CA LEU A 63 -18.32 -8.69 -0.51
C LEU A 63 -17.36 -7.71 0.16
N LEU A 64 -16.32 -7.25 -0.54
CA LEU A 64 -15.42 -6.22 -0.02
C LEU A 64 -16.19 -4.92 0.29
N MET A 65 -17.04 -4.46 -0.64
CA MET A 65 -17.85 -3.25 -0.44
C MET A 65 -18.86 -3.42 0.68
N LEU A 66 -19.51 -4.58 0.76
CA LEU A 66 -20.40 -4.93 1.87
C LEU A 66 -19.65 -4.85 3.21
N MET A 67 -18.42 -5.35 3.26
CA MET A 67 -17.61 -5.36 4.47
C MET A 67 -17.07 -3.99 4.87
N VAL A 68 -16.72 -3.15 3.90
CA VAL A 68 -16.43 -1.74 4.15
C VAL A 68 -17.68 -1.03 4.68
N GLY A 69 -18.86 -1.32 4.12
CA GLY A 69 -20.13 -0.83 4.65
C GLY A 69 -20.36 -1.28 6.09
N ALA A 70 -20.21 -2.57 6.39
CA ALA A 70 -20.32 -3.11 7.74
C ALA A 70 -19.36 -2.45 8.73
N LEU A 71 -18.15 -2.14 8.29
CA LEU A 71 -17.13 -1.45 9.06
C LEU A 71 -17.51 0.02 9.35
N LEU A 72 -18.15 0.71 8.40
CA LEU A 72 -18.65 2.09 8.58
C LEU A 72 -19.93 2.14 9.43
N PHE A 73 -20.78 1.11 9.35
CA PHE A 73 -22.06 1.02 10.06
C PHE A 73 -22.02 0.00 11.20
N ASN A 74 -20.83 -0.22 11.76
CA ASN A 74 -20.60 -1.24 12.79
C ASN A 74 -21.53 -1.07 14.01
N ASP A 75 -21.72 0.17 14.47
CA ASP A 75 -22.56 0.46 15.62
C ASP A 75 -24.04 0.14 15.38
N VAL A 76 -24.52 0.33 14.15
CA VAL A 76 -25.88 -0.08 13.75
C VAL A 76 -25.99 -1.61 13.81
N TRP A 77 -24.99 -2.31 13.28
CA TRP A 77 -24.98 -3.77 13.34
C TRP A 77 -24.99 -4.29 14.79
N ARG A 78 -24.23 -3.65 15.69
CA ARG A 78 -24.25 -3.97 17.11
C ARG A 78 -25.60 -3.68 17.76
N ALA A 79 -26.23 -2.54 17.44
CA ALA A 79 -27.51 -2.14 18.04
C ALA A 79 -28.63 -3.13 17.71
N GLU A 80 -28.65 -3.67 16.50
CA GLU A 80 -29.67 -4.62 16.03
C GLU A 80 -29.40 -6.08 16.43
N SER A 81 -28.21 -6.39 16.95
CA SER A 81 -27.78 -7.76 17.22
C SER A 81 -27.79 -8.09 18.70
N ARG A 82 -28.19 -9.32 19.04
CA ARG A 82 -27.97 -9.87 20.38
C ARG A 82 -26.46 -9.92 20.68
N LEU A 83 -26.05 -9.26 21.76
CA LEU A 83 -24.65 -9.21 22.19
C LEU A 83 -24.32 -10.41 23.10
N LEU A 84 -23.21 -11.08 22.79
CA LEU A 84 -22.68 -12.23 23.53
C LEU A 84 -21.39 -11.84 24.24
N PRO A 85 -21.22 -12.15 25.54
CA PRO A 85 -19.99 -11.84 26.25
C PRO A 85 -18.85 -12.78 25.82
N LEU A 86 -17.66 -12.22 25.58
CA LEU A 86 -16.43 -12.99 25.35
C LEU A 86 -15.73 -13.34 26.66
N VAL A 87 -15.25 -14.58 26.80
CA VAL A 87 -14.64 -15.18 28.02
C VAL A 87 -13.35 -14.48 28.50
N ARG A 88 -12.85 -13.49 27.77
CA ARG A 88 -11.66 -12.69 28.12
C ARG A 88 -11.84 -11.19 27.87
N GLY A 89 -13.08 -10.70 27.89
CA GLY A 89 -13.33 -9.26 27.80
C GLY A 89 -12.77 -8.52 29.03
N VAL A 90 -12.26 -7.30 28.83
CA VAL A 90 -11.83 -6.44 29.93
C VAL A 90 -13.01 -6.22 30.89
N ALA A 91 -12.87 -6.64 32.15
CA ALA A 91 -13.89 -6.49 33.16
C ALA A 91 -14.31 -5.02 33.30
N GLY A 92 -15.61 -4.74 33.32
CA GLY A 92 -16.17 -3.38 33.42
C GLY A 92 -16.35 -2.62 32.10
N ARG A 93 -15.80 -3.09 30.98
CA ARG A 93 -16.07 -2.53 29.63
C ARG A 93 -16.52 -3.56 28.59
N GLY A 94 -16.28 -4.86 28.82
CA GLY A 94 -16.82 -6.01 28.08
C GLY A 94 -16.63 -5.98 26.55
N THR A 95 -15.76 -6.83 26.00
CA THR A 95 -15.84 -7.12 24.56
C THR A 95 -17.09 -7.94 24.29
N MET A 96 -18.09 -7.29 23.72
CA MET A 96 -19.36 -7.89 23.35
C MET A 96 -19.34 -8.26 21.86
N LEU A 97 -19.73 -9.49 21.56
CA LEU A 97 -19.80 -10.01 20.20
C LEU A 97 -21.25 -10.03 19.72
N PRO A 98 -21.61 -9.29 18.66
CA PRO A 98 -22.88 -9.49 17.97
C PRO A 98 -23.03 -10.93 17.49
N ALA A 99 -24.14 -11.59 17.84
CA ALA A 99 -24.36 -13.00 17.54
C ALA A 99 -24.28 -13.32 16.03
N SER A 100 -24.70 -12.38 15.18
CA SER A 100 -24.60 -12.49 13.72
C SER A 100 -23.18 -12.32 13.16
N LEU A 101 -22.25 -11.72 13.92
CA LEU A 101 -20.89 -11.48 13.45
C LEU A 101 -20.11 -12.80 13.30
N ALA A 102 -20.32 -13.76 14.20
CA ALA A 102 -19.63 -15.06 14.15
C ALA A 102 -19.86 -15.82 12.84
N PRO A 103 -21.11 -16.12 12.41
CA PRO A 103 -21.35 -16.81 11.15
C PRO A 103 -20.91 -15.97 9.94
N ALA A 104 -21.10 -14.65 9.97
CA ALA A 104 -20.64 -13.77 8.89
C ALA A 104 -19.12 -13.83 8.72
N THR A 105 -18.39 -13.80 9.84
CA THR A 105 -16.92 -13.88 9.86
C THR A 105 -16.44 -15.22 9.32
N LEU A 106 -17.01 -16.35 9.78
CA LEU A 106 -16.65 -17.68 9.29
C LEU A 106 -16.94 -17.86 7.80
N PHE A 107 -18.08 -17.36 7.31
CA PHE A 107 -18.40 -17.36 5.89
C PHE A 107 -17.36 -16.56 5.08
N LEU A 108 -17.03 -15.35 5.51
CA LEU A 108 -16.08 -14.49 4.82
C LEU A 108 -14.65 -15.04 4.87
N LEU A 109 -14.23 -15.61 5.99
CA LEU A 109 -12.96 -16.32 6.11
C LEU A 109 -12.91 -17.50 5.13
N SER A 110 -14.01 -18.27 5.02
CA SER A 110 -14.09 -19.37 4.07
C SER A 110 -13.92 -18.89 2.64
N VAL A 111 -14.67 -17.85 2.24
CA VAL A 111 -14.58 -17.25 0.90
C VAL A 111 -13.19 -16.66 0.63
N ALA A 112 -12.60 -15.96 1.61
CA ALA A 112 -11.27 -15.37 1.49
C ALA A 112 -10.19 -16.45 1.28
N TRP A 113 -10.23 -17.52 2.06
CA TRP A 113 -9.34 -18.67 1.89
C TRP A 113 -9.57 -19.36 0.55
N THR A 114 -10.81 -19.54 0.10
CA THR A 114 -11.09 -20.11 -1.23
C THR A 114 -10.48 -19.27 -2.34
N PHE A 115 -10.65 -17.94 -2.34
CA PHE A 115 -10.01 -17.06 -3.32
C PHE A 115 -8.49 -17.17 -3.28
N ALA A 116 -7.89 -17.15 -2.08
CA ALA A 116 -6.45 -17.29 -1.92
C ALA A 116 -5.94 -18.64 -2.45
N LEU A 117 -6.60 -19.74 -2.10
CA LEU A 117 -6.23 -21.10 -2.52
C LEU A 117 -6.38 -21.30 -4.04
N VAL A 118 -7.49 -20.85 -4.64
CA VAL A 118 -7.69 -20.91 -6.10
C VAL A 118 -6.63 -20.08 -6.83
N GLY A 119 -6.34 -18.88 -6.33
CA GLY A 119 -5.29 -18.05 -6.89
C GLY A 119 -3.89 -18.67 -6.75
N ALA A 120 -3.61 -19.31 -5.60
CA ALA A 120 -2.34 -19.98 -5.36
C ALA A 120 -2.15 -21.20 -6.25
N LEU A 121 -3.20 -22.02 -6.43
CA LEU A 121 -3.17 -23.32 -7.12
C LEU A 121 -2.54 -23.26 -8.52
N HIS A 122 -2.73 -22.14 -9.23
CA HIS A 122 -2.22 -21.92 -10.58
C HIS A 122 -1.01 -20.98 -10.63
N GLY A 123 -0.49 -20.57 -9.48
CA GLY A 123 0.72 -19.74 -9.36
C GLY A 123 2.01 -20.57 -9.33
N HIS A 124 3.09 -19.92 -8.94
CA HIS A 124 4.39 -20.55 -8.72
C HIS A 124 4.32 -21.57 -7.57
N TRP A 125 5.11 -22.64 -7.64
CA TRP A 125 5.08 -23.71 -6.62
C TRP A 125 5.30 -23.20 -5.19
N ALA A 126 6.18 -22.20 -5.02
CA ALA A 126 6.43 -21.59 -3.72
C ALA A 126 5.18 -20.87 -3.17
N ILE A 127 4.40 -20.21 -4.03
CA ILE A 127 3.15 -19.54 -3.63
C ILE A 127 2.08 -20.59 -3.27
N ARG A 128 2.00 -21.68 -4.04
CA ARG A 128 1.10 -22.82 -3.73
C ARG A 128 1.38 -23.36 -2.34
N LEU A 129 2.63 -23.74 -2.08
CA LEU A 129 3.04 -24.30 -0.80
C LEU A 129 2.83 -23.30 0.33
N ALA A 130 3.20 -22.02 0.13
CA ALA A 130 3.03 -21.01 1.16
C ALA A 130 1.55 -20.83 1.55
N ILE A 131 0.65 -20.61 0.59
CA ILE A 131 -0.77 -20.40 0.88
C ILE A 131 -1.44 -21.67 1.41
N LEU A 132 -1.11 -22.85 0.85
CA LEU A 132 -1.62 -24.12 1.35
C LEU A 132 -1.16 -24.40 2.78
N THR A 133 0.11 -24.12 3.10
CA THR A 133 0.65 -24.28 4.45
C THR A 133 -0.03 -23.34 5.42
N LEU A 134 -0.16 -22.06 5.08
CA LEU A 134 -0.83 -21.07 5.92
C LEU A 134 -2.30 -21.43 6.19
N TYR A 135 -3.03 -21.87 5.16
CA TYR A 135 -4.39 -22.37 5.33
C TYR A 135 -4.43 -23.59 6.25
N SER A 136 -3.59 -24.60 5.99
CA SER A 136 -3.60 -25.86 6.73
C SER A 136 -3.26 -25.63 8.20
N LEU A 137 -2.25 -24.81 8.49
CA LEU A 137 -1.88 -24.41 9.83
C LEU A 137 -3.02 -23.67 10.55
N SER A 138 -3.64 -22.68 9.90
CA SER A 138 -4.78 -21.96 10.49
C SER A 138 -5.96 -22.89 10.78
N ALA A 139 -6.26 -23.82 9.86
CA ALA A 139 -7.36 -24.77 10.02
C ALA A 139 -7.06 -25.87 11.06
N LEU A 140 -5.79 -26.28 11.21
CA LEU A 140 -5.31 -27.13 12.30
C LEU A 140 -5.42 -26.44 13.66
N GLY A 141 -5.01 -25.17 13.73
CA GLY A 141 -5.15 -24.37 14.94
C GLY A 141 -6.62 -24.26 15.36
N TRP A 142 -7.53 -24.15 14.40
CA TRP A 142 -8.98 -24.18 14.64
C TRP A 142 -9.46 -25.54 15.16
N SER A 143 -9.03 -26.64 14.52
CA SER A 143 -9.47 -27.99 14.90
C SER A 143 -8.97 -28.43 16.27
N SER A 144 -7.80 -27.95 16.69
CA SER A 144 -7.19 -28.23 18.00
C SER A 144 -8.10 -27.93 19.18
N GLN A 145 -8.92 -26.89 19.05
CA GLN A 145 -9.72 -26.35 20.14
C GLN A 145 -11.06 -27.07 20.31
N ALA A 146 -11.44 -27.90 19.32
CA ALA A 146 -12.62 -28.77 19.39
C ALA A 146 -12.33 -30.11 20.11
N GLY A 147 -11.11 -30.32 20.60
CA GLY A 147 -10.50 -31.59 21.02
C GLY A 147 -11.07 -32.31 22.26
N LEU A 148 -12.34 -32.13 22.61
CA LEU A 148 -13.04 -32.93 23.63
C LEU A 148 -14.28 -33.65 23.07
N ALA A 149 -14.54 -33.53 21.77
CA ALA A 149 -15.74 -34.09 21.13
C ALA A 149 -15.57 -35.54 20.67
N ASP A 150 -16.70 -36.16 20.32
CA ASP A 150 -16.83 -37.49 19.73
C ASP A 150 -15.76 -37.80 18.66
N ARG A 151 -15.18 -39.01 18.72
CA ARG A 151 -14.14 -39.50 17.82
C ARG A 151 -14.59 -39.46 16.36
N GLY A 152 -15.88 -39.73 16.10
CA GLY A 152 -16.47 -39.66 14.77
C GLY A 152 -16.39 -38.26 14.17
N ALA A 153 -16.83 -37.26 14.93
CA ALA A 153 -16.73 -35.86 14.51
C ALA A 153 -15.26 -35.43 14.28
N MET A 154 -14.34 -35.86 15.14
CA MET A 154 -12.92 -35.57 14.96
C MET A 154 -12.40 -36.13 13.62
N MET A 155 -12.72 -37.39 13.27
CA MET A 155 -12.30 -37.99 11.99
C MET A 155 -12.84 -37.24 10.78
N ILE A 156 -14.10 -36.80 10.80
CA ILE A 156 -14.68 -36.00 9.72
C ILE A 156 -13.95 -34.65 9.60
N GLY A 157 -13.55 -34.05 10.74
CA GLY A 157 -12.78 -32.81 10.77
C GLY A 157 -11.40 -32.96 10.13
N TRP A 158 -10.73 -34.08 10.41
CA TRP A 158 -9.45 -34.40 9.78
C TRP A 158 -9.58 -34.71 8.29
N ALA A 159 -10.64 -35.43 7.89
CA ALA A 159 -10.90 -35.75 6.50
C ALA A 159 -11.19 -34.47 5.67
N THR A 160 -11.99 -33.55 6.21
CA THR A 160 -12.30 -32.26 5.54
C THR A 160 -11.07 -31.38 5.43
N LEU A 161 -10.24 -31.31 6.48
CA LEU A 161 -8.96 -30.61 6.47
C LEU A 161 -8.00 -31.20 5.41
N ALA A 162 -7.84 -32.53 5.36
CA ALA A 162 -6.93 -33.22 4.45
C ALA A 162 -7.38 -33.17 2.97
N ALA A 163 -8.69 -32.98 2.72
CA ALA A 163 -9.24 -32.89 1.38
C ALA A 163 -8.67 -31.71 0.57
N VAL A 164 -8.34 -30.58 1.22
CA VAL A 164 -7.77 -29.41 0.52
C VAL A 164 -6.33 -29.67 0.02
N PRO A 165 -5.38 -30.13 0.84
CA PRO A 165 -4.07 -30.58 0.36
C PRO A 165 -4.15 -31.69 -0.70
N LEU A 166 -5.05 -32.66 -0.53
CA LEU A 166 -5.27 -33.72 -1.52
C LEU A 166 -5.74 -33.15 -2.86
N PHE A 167 -6.69 -32.21 -2.83
CA PHE A 167 -7.13 -31.51 -4.03
C PHE A 167 -5.98 -30.75 -4.71
N PHE A 168 -5.11 -30.09 -3.94
CA PHE A 168 -3.90 -29.45 -4.46
C PHE A 168 -2.95 -30.45 -5.11
N ALA A 169 -2.73 -31.61 -4.50
CA ALA A 169 -1.90 -32.67 -5.06
C ALA A 169 -2.47 -33.19 -6.39
N LEU A 170 -3.78 -33.47 -6.43
CA LEU A 170 -4.48 -33.93 -7.63
C LEU A 170 -4.47 -32.89 -8.76
N ARG A 171 -4.57 -31.60 -8.42
CA ARG A 171 -4.61 -30.50 -9.39
C ARG A 171 -3.25 -29.86 -9.64
N TRP A 172 -2.16 -30.38 -9.07
CA TRP A 172 -0.85 -29.75 -9.09
C TRP A 172 -0.33 -29.44 -10.50
N ARG A 173 -0.57 -30.33 -11.47
CA ARG A 173 -0.17 -30.13 -12.88
C ARG A 173 -1.36 -29.91 -13.82
N GLY A 174 -2.56 -29.74 -13.25
CA GLY A 174 -3.78 -29.60 -14.04
C GLY A 174 -3.90 -28.25 -14.74
N PRO A 175 -4.67 -28.15 -15.83
CA PRO A 175 -4.95 -26.88 -16.48
C PRO A 175 -5.77 -25.96 -15.56
N ALA A 176 -5.56 -24.64 -15.68
CA ALA A 176 -6.26 -23.65 -14.86
C ALA A 176 -7.76 -23.64 -15.14
N ARG A 177 -8.57 -24.00 -14.14
CA ARG A 177 -10.04 -23.99 -14.20
C ARG A 177 -10.59 -23.25 -12.97
N PRO A 178 -10.30 -21.94 -12.84
CA PRO A 178 -10.54 -21.18 -11.61
C PRO A 178 -11.98 -21.28 -11.10
N THR A 179 -12.96 -21.36 -11.99
CA THR A 179 -14.36 -21.54 -11.65
C THR A 179 -14.62 -22.89 -10.96
N LEU A 180 -14.17 -24.00 -11.56
CA LEU A 180 -14.35 -25.33 -11.00
C LEU A 180 -13.58 -25.45 -9.70
N ASP A 181 -12.32 -25.00 -9.70
CA ASP A 181 -11.46 -25.04 -8.53
C ASP A 181 -12.08 -24.25 -7.36
N PHE A 182 -12.72 -23.11 -7.61
CA PHE A 182 -13.46 -22.34 -6.60
C PHE A 182 -14.71 -23.07 -6.09
N VAL A 183 -15.52 -23.64 -6.99
CA VAL A 183 -16.73 -24.39 -6.63
C VAL A 183 -16.42 -25.62 -5.79
N VAL A 184 -15.27 -26.26 -6.01
CA VAL A 184 -14.82 -27.40 -5.20
C VAL A 184 -14.17 -26.95 -3.89
N LEU A 185 -13.30 -25.94 -3.92
CA LEU A 185 -12.60 -25.49 -2.72
C LEU A 185 -13.51 -24.78 -1.71
N LEU A 186 -14.54 -24.06 -2.15
CA LEU A 186 -15.47 -23.37 -1.25
C LEU A 186 -16.17 -24.31 -0.26
N PRO A 187 -16.83 -25.41 -0.68
CA PRO A 187 -17.44 -26.34 0.26
C PRO A 187 -16.41 -27.08 1.10
N LEU A 188 -15.22 -27.43 0.57
CA LEU A 188 -14.18 -28.08 1.39
C LEU A 188 -13.69 -27.19 2.54
N VAL A 189 -13.39 -25.93 2.22
CA VAL A 189 -13.00 -24.92 3.21
C VAL A 189 -14.17 -24.61 4.16
N GLY A 190 -15.37 -24.41 3.61
CA GLY A 190 -16.58 -24.10 4.39
C GLY A 190 -16.95 -25.21 5.36
N LEU A 191 -16.89 -26.48 4.95
CA LEU A 191 -17.16 -27.64 5.81
C LEU A 191 -16.17 -27.70 6.98
N THR A 192 -14.90 -27.36 6.76
CA THR A 192 -13.89 -27.31 7.81
C THR A 192 -14.30 -26.32 8.92
N PHE A 193 -14.78 -25.12 8.56
CA PHE A 193 -15.23 -24.12 9.54
C PHE A 193 -16.61 -24.45 10.15
N VAL A 194 -17.58 -24.88 9.35
CA VAL A 194 -18.95 -25.19 9.80
C VAL A 194 -18.95 -26.34 10.79
N GLN A 195 -18.22 -27.41 10.50
CA GLN A 195 -18.16 -28.57 11.38
C GLN A 195 -17.58 -28.20 12.75
N MET A 196 -16.51 -27.42 12.76
CA MET A 196 -15.84 -27.01 13.99
C MET A 196 -16.69 -26.01 14.77
N GLN A 197 -17.43 -25.13 14.08
CA GLN A 197 -18.43 -24.28 14.72
C GLN A 197 -19.54 -25.13 15.37
N ALA A 198 -20.06 -26.15 14.68
CA ALA A 198 -21.09 -27.03 15.22
C ALA A 198 -20.62 -27.75 16.50
N LEU A 199 -19.39 -28.30 16.49
CA LEU A 199 -18.78 -28.93 17.67
C LEU A 199 -18.58 -27.95 18.82
N GLY A 200 -18.14 -26.73 18.51
CA GLY A 200 -17.99 -25.68 19.50
C GLY A 200 -19.33 -25.24 20.10
N VAL A 201 -20.41 -25.16 19.32
CA VAL A 201 -21.76 -24.85 19.81
C VAL A 201 -22.29 -25.98 20.69
N GLU A 202 -22.07 -27.24 20.31
CA GLU A 202 -22.50 -28.38 21.12
C GLU A 202 -21.74 -28.45 22.45
N THR A 203 -20.43 -28.19 22.42
CA THR A 203 -19.60 -28.09 23.63
C THR A 203 -20.06 -26.93 24.51
N TRP A 204 -20.47 -25.81 23.93
CA TRP A 204 -21.04 -24.69 24.68
C TRP A 204 -22.38 -25.08 25.32
N ARG A 205 -23.28 -25.74 24.59
CA ARG A 205 -24.57 -26.21 25.15
C ARG A 205 -24.39 -27.15 26.33
N SER A 206 -23.42 -28.08 26.25
CA SER A 206 -23.18 -29.06 27.31
C SER A 206 -22.42 -28.51 28.51
N SER A 207 -21.42 -27.64 28.29
CA SER A 207 -20.57 -27.08 29.37
C SER A 207 -21.08 -25.76 29.96
N GLY A 208 -21.97 -25.05 29.26
CA GLY A 208 -22.34 -23.67 29.58
C GLY A 208 -21.26 -22.62 29.25
N ILE A 209 -20.08 -23.03 28.78
CA ILE A 209 -18.94 -22.14 28.51
C ILE A 209 -18.83 -21.88 26.99
N PRO A 210 -18.84 -20.60 26.52
CA PRO A 210 -18.76 -20.27 25.10
C PRO A 210 -17.34 -20.39 24.52
N THR A 211 -16.76 -21.59 24.58
CA THR A 211 -15.39 -21.88 24.09
C THR A 211 -15.23 -21.53 22.61
N VAL A 212 -16.23 -21.80 21.77
CA VAL A 212 -16.23 -21.49 20.34
C VAL A 212 -16.01 -19.99 20.04
N LEU A 213 -16.52 -19.10 20.89
CA LEU A 213 -16.33 -17.66 20.71
C LEU A 213 -14.91 -17.24 21.08
N ALA A 214 -14.35 -17.84 22.14
CA ALA A 214 -12.96 -17.62 22.53
C ALA A 214 -12.00 -18.14 21.44
N SER A 215 -12.31 -19.31 20.86
CA SER A 215 -11.59 -19.86 19.72
C SER A 215 -11.64 -18.95 18.51
N LEU A 216 -12.83 -18.46 18.14
CA LEU A 216 -13.00 -17.51 17.03
C LEU A 216 -12.17 -16.25 17.23
N ALA A 217 -12.25 -15.66 18.42
CA ALA A 217 -11.46 -14.49 18.74
C ALA A 217 -9.95 -14.76 18.63
N ALA A 218 -9.47 -15.89 19.16
CA ALA A 218 -8.05 -16.26 19.11
C ALA A 218 -7.57 -16.47 17.67
N SER A 219 -8.33 -17.19 16.84
CA SER A 219 -7.91 -17.46 15.46
C SER A 219 -7.98 -16.23 14.57
N VAL A 220 -8.98 -15.36 14.73
CA VAL A 220 -9.00 -14.06 14.03
C VAL A 220 -7.81 -13.20 14.47
N GLN A 221 -7.48 -13.21 15.76
CA GLN A 221 -6.30 -12.51 16.28
C GLN A 221 -5.00 -13.09 15.69
N ASN A 222 -4.85 -14.41 15.55
CA ASN A 222 -3.68 -15.01 14.91
C ASN A 222 -3.56 -14.59 13.45
N LEU A 223 -4.69 -14.57 12.72
CA LEU A 223 -4.73 -14.13 11.32
C LEU A 223 -4.35 -12.65 11.15
N SER A 224 -4.39 -11.83 12.21
CA SER A 224 -3.98 -10.42 12.14
C SER A 224 -2.55 -10.24 11.66
N ALA A 225 -1.62 -11.13 12.01
CA ALA A 225 -0.23 -11.05 11.58
C ALA A 225 -0.11 -11.12 10.04
N LEU A 226 -0.99 -11.89 9.38
CA LEU A 226 -1.04 -11.99 7.92
C LEU A 226 -1.53 -10.68 7.28
N THR A 227 -2.28 -9.85 8.00
CA THR A 227 -2.80 -8.57 7.48
C THR A 227 -1.75 -7.45 7.50
N PHE A 228 -0.70 -7.59 8.31
CA PHE A 228 0.30 -6.53 8.52
C PHE A 228 0.99 -6.05 7.23
N PRO A 229 1.40 -6.91 6.29
CA PRO A 229 1.98 -6.43 5.04
C PRO A 229 1.05 -5.49 4.26
N LEU A 230 -0.26 -5.77 4.20
CA LEU A 230 -1.24 -4.88 3.55
C LEU A 230 -1.37 -3.56 4.31
N LEU A 231 -1.45 -3.61 5.64
CA LEU A 231 -1.62 -2.41 6.47
C LEU A 231 -0.38 -1.51 6.43
N LEU A 232 0.82 -2.08 6.47
CA LEU A 232 2.06 -1.33 6.27
C LEU A 232 2.12 -0.72 4.86
N ARG A 233 1.69 -1.48 3.85
CA ARG A 233 1.58 -0.99 2.47
C ARG A 233 0.54 0.12 2.33
N ALA A 234 -0.55 0.10 3.09
CA ALA A 234 -1.53 1.18 3.10
C ALA A 234 -0.85 2.51 3.49
N GLY A 235 0.06 2.50 4.46
CA GLY A 235 0.89 3.65 4.81
C GLY A 235 1.75 4.20 3.66
N PHE A 236 2.32 3.31 2.83
CA PHE A 236 2.99 3.71 1.59
C PHE A 236 2.01 4.32 0.56
N ASN A 237 0.85 3.70 0.36
CA ASN A 237 -0.17 4.18 -0.56
C ASN A 237 -0.69 5.57 -0.17
N ILE A 238 -0.79 5.86 1.14
CA ILE A 238 -1.17 7.17 1.66
C ILE A 238 -0.11 8.22 1.34
N ALA A 239 1.17 7.87 1.44
CA ALA A 239 2.24 8.77 1.00
C ALA A 239 2.14 9.07 -0.50
N ASP A 240 1.90 8.06 -1.35
CA ASP A 240 1.70 8.28 -2.77
C ASP A 240 0.44 9.12 -3.06
N PHE A 241 -0.67 8.86 -2.36
CA PHE A 241 -1.88 9.66 -2.45
C PHE A 241 -1.64 11.11 -2.04
N THR A 242 -0.96 11.35 -0.92
CA THR A 242 -0.62 12.70 -0.42
C THR A 242 0.19 13.48 -1.45
N ARG A 243 1.17 12.82 -2.07
CA ARG A 243 1.95 13.37 -3.18
C ARG A 243 1.07 13.72 -4.37
N ARG A 244 0.16 12.83 -4.79
CA ARG A 244 -0.76 13.07 -5.92
C ARG A 244 -1.71 14.22 -5.62
N ALA A 245 -2.34 14.23 -4.46
CA ALA A 245 -3.25 15.28 -4.01
C ALA A 245 -2.58 16.67 -3.99
N ALA A 246 -1.34 16.74 -3.48
CA ALA A 246 -0.56 17.97 -3.52
C ALA A 246 -0.21 18.39 -4.96
N GLY A 247 0.15 17.43 -5.81
CA GLY A 247 0.44 17.66 -7.22
C GLY A 247 -0.77 18.19 -8.00
N TRP A 248 -1.96 17.61 -7.78
CA TRP A 248 -3.21 18.08 -8.37
C TRP A 248 -3.52 19.51 -7.91
N THR A 249 -3.35 19.80 -6.61
CA THR A 249 -3.60 21.12 -6.05
C THR A 249 -2.72 22.19 -6.68
N VAL A 250 -1.42 21.92 -6.80
CA VAL A 250 -0.47 22.84 -7.43
C VAL A 250 -0.74 22.99 -8.92
N ALA A 251 -1.06 21.90 -9.64
CA ALA A 251 -1.40 21.96 -11.05
C ALA A 251 -2.70 22.76 -11.32
N ILE A 252 -3.70 22.64 -10.44
CA ILE A 252 -4.92 23.44 -10.51
C ILE A 252 -4.59 24.91 -10.23
N ALA A 253 -3.80 25.20 -9.20
CA ALA A 253 -3.37 26.55 -8.89
C ALA A 253 -2.62 27.19 -10.06
N GLU A 254 -1.70 26.48 -10.70
CA GLU A 254 -0.93 26.95 -11.87
C GLU A 254 -1.81 27.22 -13.09
N ARG A 255 -2.83 26.38 -13.35
CA ARG A 255 -3.68 26.48 -14.54
C ARG A 255 -4.85 27.46 -14.40
N ARG A 256 -5.39 27.61 -13.18
CA ARG A 256 -6.66 28.32 -12.94
C ARG A 256 -6.49 29.66 -12.25
N LEU A 257 -5.39 29.88 -11.52
CA LEU A 257 -5.18 31.11 -10.77
C LEU A 257 -4.25 32.07 -11.52
N PRO A 258 -4.39 33.39 -11.29
CA PRO A 258 -3.48 34.37 -11.86
C PRO A 258 -2.04 34.15 -11.35
N SER A 259 -1.04 34.60 -12.09
CA SER A 259 0.38 34.37 -11.80
C SER A 259 0.87 34.88 -10.43
N TRP A 260 0.19 35.85 -9.84
CA TRP A 260 0.48 36.38 -8.49
C TRP A 260 -0.09 35.51 -7.36
N ALA A 261 -1.03 34.61 -7.65
CA ALA A 261 -1.70 33.81 -6.62
C ALA A 261 -0.81 32.70 -6.05
N PRO A 262 -0.07 31.88 -6.82
CA PRO A 262 0.83 30.88 -6.26
C PRO A 262 1.86 31.41 -5.24
N PRO A 263 2.58 32.54 -5.47
CA PRO A 263 3.50 33.05 -4.46
C PRO A 263 2.78 33.57 -3.21
N SER A 264 1.59 34.14 -3.37
CA SER A 264 0.75 34.56 -2.25
C SER A 264 0.27 33.35 -1.42
N LEU A 265 -0.18 32.28 -2.09
CA LEU A 265 -0.56 31.01 -1.45
C LEU A 265 0.63 30.37 -0.74
N LEU A 266 1.82 30.38 -1.35
CA LEU A 266 3.04 29.88 -0.72
C LEU A 266 3.36 30.68 0.55
N LEU A 267 3.36 32.01 0.48
CA LEU A 267 3.65 32.86 1.63
C LEU A 267 2.66 32.63 2.77
N LEU A 268 1.36 32.60 2.45
CA LEU A 268 0.29 32.36 3.42
C LEU A 268 0.39 30.96 4.04
N LEU A 269 0.53 29.92 3.21
CA LEU A 269 0.59 28.54 3.68
C LEU A 269 1.87 28.29 4.49
N LEU A 270 3.04 28.68 3.98
CA LEU A 270 4.32 28.51 4.68
C LEU A 270 4.34 29.32 5.97
N GLY A 271 3.87 30.57 5.95
CA GLY A 271 3.80 31.43 7.14
C GLY A 271 2.87 30.87 8.21
N TRP A 272 1.68 30.40 7.82
CA TRP A 272 0.75 29.74 8.74
C TRP A 272 1.34 28.45 9.32
N ARG A 273 1.89 27.57 8.48
CA ARG A 273 2.49 26.30 8.92
C ARG A 273 3.69 26.51 9.83
N LEU A 274 4.58 27.45 9.50
CA LEU A 274 5.73 27.79 10.33
C LEU A 274 5.28 28.37 11.67
N ARG A 275 4.28 29.27 11.68
CA ARG A 275 3.69 29.79 12.92
C ARG A 275 3.16 28.67 13.80
N GLU A 276 2.39 27.73 13.25
CA GLU A 276 1.86 26.62 14.06
C GLU A 276 2.97 25.71 14.60
N ALA A 277 4.00 25.42 13.79
CA ALA A 277 5.13 24.59 14.22
C ALA A 277 5.95 25.28 15.32
N VAL A 278 6.16 26.61 15.22
CA VAL A 278 6.80 27.42 16.25
C VAL A 278 5.96 27.45 17.52
N LEU A 279 4.66 27.73 17.43
CA LEU A 279 3.77 27.78 18.59
C LEU A 279 3.73 26.44 19.32
N GLU A 280 3.65 25.32 18.60
CA GLU A 280 3.65 23.99 19.22
C GLU A 280 4.99 23.63 19.85
N THR A 281 6.10 24.13 19.30
CA THR A 281 7.44 23.95 19.89
C THR A 281 7.59 24.81 21.16
N VAL A 282 7.12 26.06 21.13
CA VAL A 282 7.09 26.96 22.29
C VAL A 282 6.17 26.43 23.38
N GLU A 283 4.99 25.93 23.02
CA GLU A 283 4.04 25.34 23.97
C GLU A 283 4.64 24.10 24.65
N ARG A 284 5.30 23.22 23.90
CA ARG A 284 6.05 22.10 24.47
C ARG A 284 7.13 22.59 25.43
N ALA A 285 8.00 23.50 24.99
CA ALA A 285 9.04 24.10 25.81
C ALA A 285 8.53 24.91 27.02
N SER A 286 7.24 25.26 27.05
CA SER A 286 6.60 25.89 28.21
C SER A 286 6.01 24.88 29.19
N ARG A 287 5.62 23.69 28.70
CA ARG A 287 5.07 22.58 29.51
C ARG A 287 6.16 21.70 30.11
N SER A 288 7.32 21.62 29.46
CA SER A 288 8.51 20.88 29.89
C SER A 288 9.72 21.82 29.99
N SER A 289 10.78 21.43 30.68
CA SER A 289 12.02 22.21 30.72
C SER A 289 12.70 22.23 29.35
N LEU A 290 13.27 23.37 28.97
CA LEU A 290 13.99 23.58 27.70
C LEU A 290 15.06 22.49 27.44
N GLU A 291 15.75 22.03 28.49
CA GLU A 291 16.75 20.96 28.42
C GLU A 291 16.18 19.62 27.89
N VAL A 292 14.92 19.31 28.22
CA VAL A 292 14.24 18.08 27.80
C VAL A 292 13.79 18.18 26.33
N GLU A 293 13.46 19.38 25.84
CA GLU A 293 12.96 19.60 24.47
C GLU A 293 14.06 19.81 23.44
N ILE A 294 15.24 20.33 23.83
CA ILE A 294 16.35 20.57 22.89
C ILE A 294 16.80 19.26 22.23
N LEU A 295 16.92 18.16 22.98
CA LEU A 295 17.45 16.90 22.44
C LEU A 295 16.51 16.26 21.40
N PRO A 296 15.18 16.15 21.62
CA PRO A 296 14.22 15.78 20.58
C PRO A 296 14.22 16.74 19.38
N LEU A 297 14.40 18.04 19.61
CA LEU A 297 14.49 19.03 18.53
C LEU A 297 15.73 18.80 17.66
N VAL A 298 16.91 18.63 18.26
CA VAL A 298 18.16 18.26 17.57
C VAL A 298 18.00 16.90 16.88
N GLY A 299 17.33 15.96 17.54
CA GLY A 299 16.89 14.71 16.93
C GLY A 299 16.16 15.01 15.63
N GLY A 300 15.10 15.82 15.64
CA GLY A 300 14.33 16.21 14.45
C GLY A 300 15.21 16.70 13.28
N LEU A 301 16.23 17.52 13.55
CA LEU A 301 17.13 18.08 12.54
C LEU A 301 17.92 17.02 11.78
N ALA A 302 18.26 15.92 12.44
CA ALA A 302 19.02 14.87 11.77
C ALA A 302 18.22 14.19 10.63
N VAL A 303 16.89 14.36 10.52
CA VAL A 303 16.09 13.76 9.41
C VAL A 303 16.39 14.45 8.08
N PRO A 304 16.20 15.77 7.91
CA PRO A 304 16.60 16.45 6.68
C PRO A 304 18.10 16.34 6.39
N LEU A 305 18.96 16.26 7.43
CA LEU A 305 20.39 16.02 7.24
C LEU A 305 20.66 14.61 6.66
N SER A 306 20.02 13.57 7.18
CA SER A 306 20.10 12.21 6.63
C SER A 306 19.64 12.17 5.17
N VAL A 307 18.56 12.87 4.83
CA VAL A 307 18.06 12.96 3.46
C VAL A 307 19.06 13.69 2.55
N GLY A 308 19.64 14.79 3.02
CA GLY A 308 20.69 15.52 2.30
C GLY A 308 21.95 14.68 2.07
N LEU A 309 22.35 13.88 3.07
CA LEU A 309 23.49 12.96 2.97
C LEU A 309 23.24 11.88 1.91
N VAL A 310 22.08 11.22 1.95
CA VAL A 310 21.73 10.20 0.94
C VAL A 310 21.63 10.81 -0.44
N TRP A 311 21.01 12.00 -0.56
CA TRP A 311 20.96 12.75 -1.81
C TRP A 311 22.37 13.00 -2.38
N TRP A 312 23.29 13.50 -1.55
CA TRP A 312 24.67 13.75 -1.95
C TRP A 312 25.40 12.47 -2.37
N LEU A 313 25.22 11.37 -1.63
CA LEU A 313 25.83 10.08 -1.94
C LEU A 313 25.32 9.46 -3.25
N VAL A 314 24.02 9.60 -3.54
CA VAL A 314 23.37 8.94 -4.68
C VAL A 314 23.40 9.79 -5.95
N VAL A 315 23.25 11.12 -5.82
CA VAL A 315 23.13 12.06 -6.94
C VAL A 315 24.31 13.02 -7.02
N GLY A 316 24.85 13.46 -5.88
CA GLY A 316 25.86 14.52 -5.82
C GLY A 316 27.30 14.13 -6.19
N ARG A 317 27.58 12.87 -6.53
CA ARG A 317 28.95 12.43 -6.83
C ARG A 317 29.50 13.07 -8.12
N PRO A 318 30.73 13.64 -8.13
CA PRO A 318 31.29 14.41 -9.26
C PRO A 318 31.36 13.72 -10.64
N GLY A 319 31.18 12.40 -10.75
CA GLY A 319 31.11 11.68 -12.04
C GLY A 319 29.68 11.45 -12.57
N ALA A 320 28.66 11.91 -11.86
CA ALA A 320 27.25 11.72 -12.18
C ALA A 320 26.63 12.86 -13.01
N ARG A 321 27.45 13.84 -13.43
CA ARG A 321 27.01 15.18 -13.89
C ARG A 321 26.13 15.18 -15.14
N ASP A 322 26.22 14.15 -15.98
CA ASP A 322 25.47 14.11 -17.25
C ASP A 322 24.04 13.57 -17.13
N THR A 323 23.64 13.15 -15.94
CA THR A 323 22.34 12.48 -15.73
C THR A 323 21.46 13.30 -14.81
N PHE A 324 20.33 13.76 -15.36
CA PHE A 324 19.32 14.53 -14.64
C PHE A 324 18.87 13.82 -13.36
N PRO A 325 18.48 14.59 -12.32
CA PRO A 325 17.88 14.01 -11.13
C PRO A 325 16.63 13.19 -11.52
N PRO A 326 16.38 12.05 -10.84
CA PRO A 326 15.23 11.21 -11.15
C PRO A 326 13.94 11.99 -10.93
N SER A 327 12.92 11.77 -11.77
CA SER A 327 11.60 12.39 -11.54
C SER A 327 10.90 11.79 -10.32
N ALA A 328 10.03 12.56 -9.68
CA ALA A 328 9.22 12.07 -8.56
C ALA A 328 8.33 10.88 -8.96
N GLU A 329 7.84 10.84 -10.21
CA GLU A 329 7.09 9.70 -10.74
C GLU A 329 7.97 8.44 -10.85
N ALA A 330 9.18 8.56 -11.42
CA ALA A 330 10.10 7.44 -11.54
C ALA A 330 10.49 6.88 -10.15
N LEU A 331 10.66 7.78 -9.17
CA LEU A 331 10.89 7.42 -7.78
C LEU A 331 9.71 6.64 -7.18
N THR A 332 8.48 7.13 -7.32
CA THR A 332 7.27 6.45 -6.81
C THR A 332 7.03 5.10 -7.48
N ALA A 333 7.24 5.00 -8.80
CA ALA A 333 7.11 3.77 -9.55
C ALA A 333 8.21 2.75 -9.20
N ALA A 334 9.42 3.20 -8.91
CA ALA A 334 10.49 2.34 -8.41
C ALA A 334 10.19 1.86 -6.99
N ALA A 335 9.88 2.78 -6.07
CA ALA A 335 9.57 2.45 -4.68
C ALA A 335 8.34 1.52 -4.59
N GLY A 336 7.26 1.80 -5.32
CA GLY A 336 6.03 1.01 -5.30
C GLY A 336 6.21 -0.43 -5.79
N ARG A 337 7.11 -0.67 -6.74
CA ARG A 337 7.47 -2.03 -7.18
C ARG A 337 8.20 -2.83 -6.11
N HIS A 338 8.97 -2.16 -5.25
CA HIS A 338 9.80 -2.79 -4.23
C HIS A 338 9.26 -2.66 -2.80
N ALA A 339 8.17 -1.91 -2.59
CA ALA A 339 7.58 -1.68 -1.27
C ALA A 339 7.14 -2.99 -0.61
N LEU A 340 6.36 -3.83 -1.29
CA LEU A 340 5.88 -5.09 -0.71
C LEU A 340 7.02 -6.08 -0.37
N PRO A 341 7.98 -6.35 -1.27
CA PRO A 341 9.15 -7.16 -0.91
C PRO A 341 9.93 -6.61 0.29
N LEU A 342 10.11 -5.29 0.36
CA LEU A 342 10.79 -4.64 1.48
C LEU A 342 10.01 -4.79 2.78
N ILE A 343 8.68 -4.60 2.75
CA ILE A 343 7.79 -4.82 3.90
C ILE A 343 7.86 -6.28 4.37
N VAL A 344 7.82 -7.24 3.46
CA VAL A 344 7.91 -8.67 3.81
C VAL A 344 9.28 -9.00 4.40
N ALA A 345 10.37 -8.45 3.86
CA ALA A 345 11.71 -8.63 4.43
C ALA A 345 11.79 -8.03 5.85
N TRP A 346 11.24 -6.84 6.05
CA TRP A 346 11.18 -6.17 7.35
C TRP A 346 10.33 -6.97 8.36
N LEU A 347 9.22 -7.58 7.92
CA LEU A 347 8.35 -8.42 8.74
C LEU A 347 8.80 -9.89 8.84
N ALA A 348 9.84 -10.32 8.14
CA ALA A 348 10.13 -11.74 7.95
C ALA A 348 10.33 -12.51 9.27
N LEU A 349 10.99 -11.90 10.27
CA LEU A 349 11.16 -12.51 11.59
C LEU A 349 9.80 -12.72 12.29
N ASN A 350 8.89 -11.74 12.22
CA ASN A 350 7.56 -11.84 12.81
C ASN A 350 6.69 -12.87 12.07
N LEU A 351 6.78 -12.94 10.74
CA LEU A 351 6.09 -13.96 9.95
C LEU A 351 6.64 -15.36 10.22
N LEU A 352 7.95 -15.50 10.43
CA LEU A 352 8.57 -16.75 10.84
C LEU A 352 8.06 -17.19 12.21
N VAL A 353 8.01 -16.28 13.19
CA VAL A 353 7.44 -16.55 14.51
C VAL A 353 6.00 -17.01 14.42
N PHE A 354 5.18 -16.34 13.60
CA PHE A 354 3.80 -16.73 13.35
C PHE A 354 3.72 -18.18 12.83
N VAL A 355 4.50 -18.51 11.79
CA VAL A 355 4.53 -19.86 11.22
C VAL A 355 5.00 -20.89 12.25
N LEU A 356 6.06 -20.60 13.01
CA LEU A 356 6.58 -21.50 14.04
C LEU A 356 5.56 -21.76 15.14
N THR A 357 4.85 -20.72 15.57
CA THR A 357 3.79 -20.83 16.59
C THR A 357 2.67 -21.75 16.11
N GLU A 358 2.22 -21.58 14.87
CA GLU A 358 1.17 -22.43 14.29
C GLU A 358 1.67 -23.87 14.07
N VAL A 359 2.94 -24.06 13.70
CA VAL A 359 3.55 -25.40 13.63
C VAL A 359 3.58 -26.05 15.01
N ALA A 360 3.93 -25.31 16.07
CA ALA A 360 3.93 -25.84 17.43
C ALA A 360 2.54 -26.33 17.85
N VAL A 361 1.50 -25.56 17.53
CA VAL A 361 0.10 -25.96 17.75
C VAL A 361 -0.22 -27.22 16.95
N ALA A 362 0.11 -27.27 15.66
CA ALA A 362 -0.11 -28.45 14.82
C ALA A 362 0.57 -29.71 15.37
N VAL A 363 1.82 -29.60 15.85
CA VAL A 363 2.56 -30.73 16.43
C VAL A 363 1.90 -31.24 17.70
N ILE A 364 1.46 -30.34 18.60
CA ILE A 364 0.70 -30.71 19.81
C ILE A 364 -0.57 -31.48 19.44
N VAL A 365 -1.29 -31.01 18.43
CA VAL A 365 -2.56 -31.61 18.00
C VAL A 365 -2.36 -33.01 17.44
N VAL A 366 -1.32 -33.21 16.64
CA VAL A 366 -1.08 -34.48 15.95
C VAL A 366 -0.47 -35.53 16.88
N LEU A 367 0.49 -35.14 17.71
CA LEU A 367 1.24 -36.08 18.56
C LEU A 367 0.67 -36.21 19.99
N GLY A 368 -0.16 -35.25 20.42
CA GLY A 368 -0.56 -35.09 21.82
C GLY A 368 0.48 -34.29 22.62
N TYR A 369 0.03 -33.63 23.70
CA TYR A 369 0.86 -32.71 24.47
C TYR A 369 2.12 -33.38 25.06
N ASP A 370 1.98 -34.58 25.63
CA ASP A 370 3.09 -35.25 26.30
C ASP A 370 4.20 -35.64 25.32
N ALA A 371 3.84 -36.18 24.14
CA ALA A 371 4.81 -36.52 23.10
C ALA A 371 5.38 -35.28 22.38
N ALA A 372 4.61 -34.20 22.30
CA ALA A 372 5.03 -32.94 21.69
C ALA A 372 5.79 -32.00 22.64
N ARG A 373 5.86 -32.32 23.94
CA ARG A 373 6.30 -31.38 24.99
C ARG A 373 7.67 -30.77 24.70
N ASP A 374 8.65 -31.60 24.36
CA ASP A 374 10.03 -31.16 24.12
C ASP A 374 10.13 -30.31 22.85
N VAL A 375 9.43 -30.71 21.78
CA VAL A 375 9.37 -29.96 20.51
C VAL A 375 8.68 -28.62 20.73
N TYR A 376 7.55 -28.60 21.45
CA TYR A 376 6.85 -27.38 21.81
C TYR A 376 7.70 -26.44 22.67
N ALA A 377 8.43 -26.97 23.65
CA ALA A 377 9.33 -26.18 24.49
C ALA A 377 10.44 -25.52 23.66
N GLN A 378 11.03 -26.25 22.70
CA GLN A 378 12.03 -25.70 21.78
C GLN A 378 11.45 -24.62 20.87
N ILE A 379 10.29 -24.87 20.24
CA ILE A 379 9.64 -23.88 19.37
C ILE A 379 9.24 -22.62 20.17
N SER A 380 8.74 -22.80 21.39
CA SER A 380 8.39 -21.70 22.28
C SER A 380 9.61 -20.89 22.69
N ALA A 381 10.75 -21.52 22.95
CA ALA A 381 12.01 -20.83 23.23
C ALA A 381 12.50 -20.02 22.03
N ILE A 382 12.45 -20.59 20.81
CA ILE A 382 12.79 -19.88 19.56
C ILE A 382 11.86 -18.70 19.35
N THR A 383 10.56 -18.90 19.55
CA THR A 383 9.53 -17.86 19.43
C THR A 383 9.75 -16.73 20.44
N ALA A 384 10.05 -17.07 21.69
CA ALA A 384 10.36 -16.10 22.74
C ALA A 384 11.62 -15.31 22.42
N TRP A 385 12.68 -15.96 21.92
CA TRP A 385 13.89 -15.29 21.46
C TRP A 385 13.61 -14.37 20.27
N ALA A 386 12.90 -14.84 19.25
CA ALA A 386 12.61 -14.06 18.05
C ALA A 386 11.68 -12.86 18.34
N ASN A 387 10.76 -13.00 19.30
CA ASN A 387 9.94 -11.91 19.82
C ASN A 387 10.69 -11.00 20.80
N SER A 388 11.89 -11.37 21.25
CA SER A 388 12.68 -10.49 22.09
C SER A 388 13.00 -9.19 21.36
N ARG A 389 13.09 -8.10 22.14
CA ARG A 389 13.43 -6.79 21.60
C ARG A 389 14.76 -6.78 20.87
N SER A 390 15.76 -7.49 21.38
CA SER A 390 17.10 -7.56 20.80
C SER A 390 17.11 -8.27 19.46
N ALA A 391 16.39 -9.40 19.32
CA ALA A 391 16.27 -10.11 18.05
C ALA A 391 15.55 -9.27 16.99
N ASN A 392 14.42 -8.63 17.37
CA ASN A 392 13.69 -7.73 16.47
C ASN A 392 14.54 -6.52 16.04
N LEU A 393 15.24 -5.88 16.98
CA LEU A 393 16.15 -4.78 16.69
C LEU A 393 17.28 -5.22 15.75
N GLY A 394 17.92 -6.34 16.04
CA GLY A 394 18.99 -6.90 15.21
C GLY A 394 18.53 -7.23 13.79
N TRP A 395 17.34 -7.82 13.65
CA TRP A 395 16.74 -8.11 12.34
C TRP A 395 16.45 -6.83 11.55
N ARG A 396 15.87 -5.80 12.19
CA ARG A 396 15.59 -4.52 11.53
C ARG A 396 16.88 -3.85 11.05
N LEU A 397 17.88 -3.73 11.93
CA LEU A 397 19.19 -3.16 11.57
C LEU A 397 19.87 -3.93 10.44
N PHE A 398 19.71 -5.26 10.39
CA PHE A 398 20.18 -6.08 9.28
C PHE A 398 19.49 -5.72 7.96
N VAL A 399 18.15 -5.65 7.94
CA VAL A 399 17.37 -5.26 6.75
C VAL A 399 17.75 -3.84 6.30
N ASP A 400 17.91 -2.91 7.24
CA ASP A 400 18.27 -1.52 6.93
C ASP A 400 19.69 -1.41 6.38
N GLY A 401 20.63 -2.16 6.94
CA GLY A 401 21.99 -2.28 6.44
C GLY A 401 22.04 -2.81 5.01
N LEU A 402 21.22 -3.83 4.70
CA LEU A 402 21.06 -4.33 3.33
C LEU A 402 20.45 -3.28 2.39
N ALA A 403 19.45 -2.52 2.85
CA ALA A 403 18.87 -1.44 2.06
C ALA A 403 19.88 -0.33 1.75
N LEU A 404 20.72 0.06 2.71
CA LEU A 404 21.81 1.01 2.53
C LEU A 404 22.87 0.49 1.55
N ALA A 405 23.29 -0.77 1.69
CA ALA A 405 24.24 -1.40 0.76
C ALA A 405 23.67 -1.47 -0.66
N ALA A 406 22.40 -1.86 -0.79
CA ALA A 406 21.67 -1.87 -2.06
C ALA A 406 21.58 -0.47 -2.67
N ALA A 407 21.32 0.57 -1.86
CA ALA A 407 21.29 1.95 -2.33
C ALA A 407 22.63 2.38 -2.95
N VAL A 408 23.75 2.07 -2.31
CA VAL A 408 25.09 2.36 -2.85
C VAL A 408 25.34 1.59 -4.14
N ALA A 409 25.02 0.29 -4.18
CA ALA A 409 25.19 -0.55 -5.37
C ALA A 409 24.32 -0.10 -6.55
N LEU A 410 23.05 0.22 -6.31
CA LEU A 410 22.09 0.67 -7.31
C LEU A 410 22.41 2.07 -7.83
N SER A 411 22.92 2.96 -6.96
CA SER A 411 23.42 4.28 -7.36
C SER A 411 24.55 4.13 -8.39
N ARG A 412 25.50 3.21 -8.14
CA ARG A 412 26.60 2.90 -9.08
C ARG A 412 26.11 2.30 -10.40
N ARG A 413 24.98 1.59 -10.40
CA ARG A 413 24.35 1.01 -11.60
C ARG A 413 23.39 1.94 -12.34
N GLY A 414 23.27 3.21 -11.91
CA GLY A 414 22.37 4.18 -12.53
C GLY A 414 20.90 4.09 -12.12
N HIS A 415 20.53 3.15 -11.23
CA HIS A 415 19.16 3.03 -10.70
C HIS A 415 18.89 4.01 -9.55
N ARG A 416 19.12 5.30 -9.81
CA ARG A 416 19.04 6.39 -8.82
C ARG A 416 17.69 6.50 -8.09
N PRO A 417 16.51 6.35 -8.72
CA PRO A 417 15.25 6.49 -8.00
C PRO A 417 15.13 5.45 -6.87
N LEU A 418 15.40 4.18 -7.17
CA LEU A 418 15.35 3.12 -6.15
C LEU A 418 16.46 3.30 -5.10
N ALA A 419 17.66 3.70 -5.53
CA ALA A 419 18.77 3.97 -4.62
C ALA A 419 18.47 5.09 -3.62
N LEU A 420 17.85 6.19 -4.06
CA LEU A 420 17.42 7.28 -3.17
C LEU A 420 16.39 6.78 -2.15
N TYR A 421 15.37 6.04 -2.60
CA TYR A 421 14.34 5.51 -1.71
C TYR A 421 14.93 4.56 -0.66
N LEU A 422 15.70 3.55 -1.07
CA LEU A 422 16.29 2.57 -0.15
C LEU A 422 17.32 3.22 0.79
N GLY A 423 18.09 4.20 0.31
CA GLY A 423 19.06 4.91 1.12
C GLY A 423 18.41 5.73 2.23
N ILE A 424 17.33 6.46 1.89
CA ILE A 424 16.57 7.25 2.86
C ILE A 424 15.80 6.32 3.82
N PHE A 425 15.18 5.25 3.30
CA PHE A 425 14.53 4.22 4.12
C PHE A 425 15.48 3.66 5.18
N GLY A 426 16.60 3.07 4.74
CA GLY A 426 17.52 2.40 5.65
C GLY A 426 18.16 3.37 6.65
N LEU A 427 18.56 4.57 6.21
CA LEU A 427 19.17 5.53 7.13
C LEU A 427 18.19 6.05 8.18
N LEU A 428 16.93 6.27 7.81
CA LEU A 428 15.92 6.74 8.74
C LEU A 428 15.44 5.65 9.69
N ASP A 429 15.33 4.39 9.24
CA ASP A 429 14.93 3.29 10.14
C ASP A 429 16.05 2.90 11.11
N VAL A 430 17.33 2.86 10.67
CA VAL A 430 18.49 2.72 11.60
C VAL A 430 18.45 3.81 12.66
N ARG A 431 18.22 5.05 12.24
CA ARG A 431 18.14 6.17 13.16
C ARG A 431 16.96 6.01 14.13
N SER A 432 15.78 5.66 13.63
CA SER A 432 14.59 5.40 14.45
C SER A 432 14.88 4.32 15.50
N ALA A 433 15.54 3.24 15.09
CA ALA A 433 15.95 2.14 15.95
C ALA A 433 16.94 2.57 17.04
N LEU A 434 17.95 3.38 16.69
CA LEU A 434 18.95 3.89 17.64
C LEU A 434 18.41 4.97 18.58
N THR A 435 17.37 5.70 18.15
CA THR A 435 16.73 6.77 18.93
C THR A 435 15.50 6.30 19.68
N ALA A 436 15.10 5.03 19.62
CA ALA A 436 14.00 4.51 20.43
C ALA A 436 14.24 4.76 21.94
N ALA A 437 13.17 4.87 22.74
CA ALA A 437 13.23 5.33 24.14
C ALA A 437 14.35 4.69 24.99
N ASP A 438 14.53 3.38 24.88
CA ASP A 438 15.57 2.64 25.64
C ASP A 438 16.80 2.25 24.79
N ALA A 439 16.99 2.90 23.64
CA ALA A 439 18.16 2.74 22.81
C ALA A 439 19.26 3.77 23.16
N PRO A 440 20.51 3.60 22.71
CA PRO A 440 21.62 4.47 23.09
C PRO A 440 21.42 5.96 22.80
N LEU A 441 20.65 6.29 21.76
CA LEU A 441 20.31 7.66 21.37
C LEU A 441 18.87 8.04 21.77
N GLY A 442 18.27 7.34 22.74
CA GLY A 442 16.89 7.55 23.19
C GLY A 442 16.58 8.98 23.63
N ARG A 443 17.59 9.76 24.05
CA ARG A 443 17.42 11.19 24.37
C ARG A 443 17.09 12.05 23.15
N PHE A 444 17.46 11.61 21.94
CA PHE A 444 17.13 12.28 20.68
C PHE A 444 15.80 11.77 20.09
N TYR A 445 15.07 10.92 20.83
CA TYR A 445 13.78 10.44 20.41
C TYR A 445 12.81 11.60 20.26
N SER A 446 12.17 11.69 19.10
CA SER A 446 11.16 12.70 18.83
C SER A 446 9.81 12.00 18.64
N VAL A 447 9.04 11.81 19.71
CA VAL A 447 7.67 11.30 19.63
C VAL A 447 6.65 12.30 20.13
N GLY A 448 5.57 12.40 19.37
CA GLY A 448 4.41 13.21 19.66
C GLY A 448 3.76 13.75 18.38
N PRO A 449 2.49 14.17 18.48
CA PRO A 449 1.86 15.07 17.50
C PRO A 449 2.77 16.30 17.31
N GLY A 450 2.90 16.78 16.07
CA GLY A 450 3.78 17.93 15.78
C GLY A 450 5.25 17.62 15.79
N THR A 451 5.69 16.57 15.10
CA THR A 451 7.07 16.10 15.17
C THR A 451 8.07 17.25 14.94
N PRO A 452 9.13 17.37 15.77
CA PRO A 452 10.25 18.29 15.52
C PRO A 452 10.83 18.21 14.10
N VAL A 453 10.64 17.07 13.44
CA VAL A 453 10.96 16.86 12.02
C VAL A 453 10.19 17.82 11.10
N ASP A 454 8.89 18.04 11.30
CA ASP A 454 8.08 18.96 10.49
C ASP A 454 8.59 20.40 10.64
N PHE A 455 8.91 20.82 11.87
CA PHE A 455 9.54 22.11 12.15
C PHE A 455 10.81 22.30 11.31
N TRP A 456 11.74 21.34 11.32
CA TRP A 456 12.98 21.47 10.56
C TRP A 456 12.80 21.44 9.05
N TRP A 457 11.81 20.69 8.52
CA TRP A 457 11.45 20.78 7.10
C TRP A 457 10.92 22.17 6.73
N LEU A 458 10.03 22.74 7.55
CA LEU A 458 9.47 24.08 7.31
C LEU A 458 10.55 25.17 7.41
N VAL A 459 11.47 25.07 8.36
CA VAL A 459 12.65 25.95 8.46
C VAL A 459 13.50 25.81 7.19
N LEU A 460 13.83 24.59 6.76
CA LEU A 460 14.61 24.36 5.55
C LEU A 460 13.92 24.94 4.30
N PHE A 461 12.62 24.72 4.13
CA PHE A 461 11.86 25.29 3.01
C PHE A 461 11.83 26.81 3.05
N SER A 462 11.70 27.41 4.25
CA SER A 462 11.76 28.86 4.44
C SER A 462 13.11 29.43 4.07
N LEU A 463 14.21 28.79 4.49
CA LEU A 463 15.57 29.20 4.14
C LEU A 463 15.82 29.08 2.64
N ILE A 464 15.35 28.02 1.98
CA ILE A 464 15.46 27.85 0.52
C ILE A 464 14.64 28.92 -0.22
N ALA A 465 13.41 29.18 0.22
CA ALA A 465 12.55 30.21 -0.36
C ALA A 465 13.20 31.60 -0.23
N LEU A 466 13.70 31.94 0.95
CA LEU A 466 14.40 33.20 1.22
C LEU A 466 15.67 33.31 0.38
N PHE A 467 16.48 32.25 0.30
CA PHE A 467 17.68 32.23 -0.53
C PHE A 467 17.36 32.48 -2.01
N TRP A 468 16.31 31.86 -2.55
CA TRP A 468 15.88 32.10 -3.93
C TRP A 468 15.29 33.49 -4.13
N LEU A 469 14.57 34.03 -3.15
CA LEU A 469 14.02 35.39 -3.17
C LEU A 469 15.14 36.43 -3.20
N VAL A 470 16.09 36.35 -2.26
CA VAL A 470 17.25 37.27 -2.15
C VAL A 470 18.13 37.22 -3.40
N ARG A 471 18.26 36.05 -4.02
CA ARG A 471 19.02 35.89 -5.28
C ARG A 471 18.23 36.30 -6.53
N GLY A 472 16.98 36.74 -6.42
CA GLY A 472 16.12 37.05 -7.57
C GLY A 472 15.83 35.83 -8.46
N ARG A 473 15.95 34.61 -7.90
CA ARG A 473 15.74 33.35 -8.62
C ARG A 473 14.46 32.63 -8.22
N LEU A 474 13.52 33.31 -7.56
CA LEU A 474 12.22 32.74 -7.16
C LEU A 474 11.25 32.76 -8.35
N THR A 475 11.46 31.88 -9.32
CA THR A 475 10.59 31.74 -10.50
C THR A 475 9.27 31.07 -10.14
N SER A 476 8.22 31.26 -10.97
CA SER A 476 6.90 30.60 -10.75
C SER A 476 7.01 29.08 -10.61
N ALA A 477 7.90 28.44 -11.38
CA ALA A 477 8.18 27.01 -11.25
C ALA A 477 8.74 26.63 -9.87
N ARG A 478 9.64 27.45 -9.30
CA ARG A 478 10.21 27.23 -7.96
C ARG A 478 9.20 27.52 -6.85
N VAL A 479 8.35 28.53 -7.03
CA VAL A 479 7.22 28.79 -6.15
C VAL A 479 6.28 27.58 -6.10
N ASN A 480 5.88 27.04 -7.25
CA ASN A 480 5.01 25.86 -7.33
C ASN A 480 5.63 24.62 -6.67
N ARG A 481 6.94 24.43 -6.78
CA ARG A 481 7.67 23.33 -6.12
C ARG A 481 7.73 23.49 -4.60
N LEU A 482 7.97 24.71 -4.11
CA LEU A 482 7.91 25.00 -2.68
C LEU A 482 6.49 24.83 -2.15
N LEU A 483 5.49 25.34 -2.87
CA LEU A 483 4.09 25.18 -2.53
C LEU A 483 3.71 23.69 -2.46
N PHE A 484 4.20 22.89 -3.40
CA PHE A 484 4.01 21.43 -3.41
C PHE A 484 4.57 20.77 -2.15
N VAL A 485 5.84 21.00 -1.78
CA VAL A 485 6.44 20.33 -0.61
C VAL A 485 5.83 20.82 0.70
N VAL A 486 5.47 22.10 0.81
CA VAL A 486 4.78 22.67 1.99
C VAL A 486 3.36 22.11 2.11
N LEU A 487 2.67 21.88 0.99
CA LEU A 487 1.35 21.25 0.99
C LEU A 487 1.44 19.78 1.42
N VAL A 488 2.46 19.05 0.96
CA VAL A 488 2.70 17.66 1.42
C VAL A 488 2.96 17.63 2.94
N THR A 489 3.79 18.53 3.49
CA THR A 489 4.00 18.57 4.95
C THR A 489 2.74 18.98 5.72
N ALA A 490 1.93 19.89 5.18
CA ALA A 490 0.63 20.23 5.75
C ALA A 490 -0.33 19.04 5.79
N LEU A 491 -0.44 18.28 4.69
CA LEU A 491 -1.27 17.08 4.62
C LEU A 491 -0.75 15.96 5.53
N LEU A 492 0.57 15.81 5.67
CA LEU A 492 1.18 14.84 6.58
C LEU A 492 0.97 15.15 8.05
N ARG A 493 0.82 16.43 8.44
CA ARG A 493 0.49 16.78 9.83
C ARG A 493 -0.95 16.43 10.16
N GLN A 494 -1.82 16.44 9.16
CA GLN A 494 -3.21 16.01 9.30
C GLN A 494 -3.29 14.47 9.37
N THR A 495 -2.37 13.80 10.09
CA THR A 495 -2.49 12.38 10.41
C THR A 495 -3.76 12.08 11.20
N ASP A 496 -4.31 13.07 11.89
CA ASP A 496 -5.62 12.98 12.53
C ASP A 496 -6.73 12.96 11.48
N PHE A 497 -6.67 13.78 10.42
CA PHE A 497 -7.58 13.64 9.28
C PHE A 497 -7.35 12.31 8.53
N ILE A 498 -6.12 11.85 8.41
CA ILE A 498 -5.80 10.60 7.72
C ILE A 498 -6.34 9.42 8.55
N SER A 499 -6.10 9.40 9.86
CA SER A 499 -6.69 8.44 10.81
C SER A 499 -8.21 8.58 10.87
N ASN A 500 -8.74 9.78 10.69
CA ASN A 500 -10.11 10.13 11.01
C ASN A 500 -10.73 11.15 10.02
N PRO A 501 -10.85 10.80 8.72
CA PRO A 501 -11.25 11.77 7.69
C PRO A 501 -12.71 12.18 7.83
N PHE A 502 -13.49 11.35 8.51
CA PHE A 502 -14.91 11.53 8.72
C PHE A 502 -15.28 11.79 10.17
N SER A 503 -14.33 11.95 11.12
CA SER A 503 -14.68 12.28 12.53
C SER A 503 -15.71 13.38 12.64
N PRO A 504 -15.57 14.50 11.90
CA PRO A 504 -16.49 15.62 12.06
C PRO A 504 -17.90 15.29 11.55
N PHE A 505 -18.02 14.31 10.66
CA PHE A 505 -19.27 13.96 9.98
C PHE A 505 -19.92 12.69 10.53
N LEU A 506 -19.14 11.73 11.02
CA LEU A 506 -19.57 10.38 11.39
C LEU A 506 -19.27 10.02 12.85
N GLY A 507 -18.51 10.82 13.60
CA GLY A 507 -18.25 10.58 15.04
C GLY A 507 -17.32 9.41 15.39
N PHE A 508 -16.81 8.65 14.41
CA PHE A 508 -15.96 7.46 14.64
C PHE A 508 -14.50 7.68 14.25
N ALA A 509 -13.59 7.60 15.23
CA ALA A 509 -12.16 7.84 15.05
C ALA A 509 -11.37 6.62 14.57
N GLY A 510 -10.44 6.78 13.62
CA GLY A 510 -9.47 5.75 13.19
C GLY A 510 -9.91 4.87 12.01
N ILE A 511 -11.21 4.60 11.90
CA ILE A 511 -11.79 3.61 11.00
C ILE A 511 -11.66 4.02 9.52
N GLY A 512 -11.82 5.31 9.23
CA GLY A 512 -11.78 5.85 7.88
C GLY A 512 -10.42 5.65 7.19
N PHE A 513 -9.32 5.65 7.95
CA PHE A 513 -7.97 5.41 7.42
C PHE A 513 -7.82 4.05 6.75
N ILE A 514 -8.21 3.01 7.48
CA ILE A 514 -8.06 1.64 7.04
C ILE A 514 -9.01 1.38 5.90
N ALA A 515 -10.27 1.80 6.05
CA ALA A 515 -11.27 1.69 5.00
C ALA A 515 -10.81 2.37 3.72
N PHE A 516 -10.35 3.62 3.81
CA PHE A 516 -9.82 4.36 2.68
C PHE A 516 -8.59 3.67 2.10
N GLY A 517 -7.60 3.29 2.91
CA GLY A 517 -6.37 2.65 2.44
C GLY A 517 -6.64 1.34 1.70
N ILE A 518 -7.57 0.52 2.21
CA ILE A 518 -7.97 -0.74 1.60
C ILE A 518 -8.79 -0.52 0.33
N VAL A 519 -9.80 0.36 0.37
CA VAL A 519 -10.61 0.68 -0.82
C VAL A 519 -9.74 1.31 -1.90
N TRP A 520 -8.88 2.25 -1.52
CA TRP A 520 -7.95 2.90 -2.42
C TRP A 520 -6.98 1.89 -3.03
N ASP A 521 -6.40 0.99 -2.23
CA ASP A 521 -5.57 -0.10 -2.76
C ASP A 521 -6.39 -0.99 -3.72
N ALA A 522 -7.60 -1.40 -3.35
CA ALA A 522 -8.48 -2.23 -4.19
C ALA A 522 -8.82 -1.59 -5.54
N VAL A 523 -8.96 -0.26 -5.54
CA VAL A 523 -9.28 0.51 -6.74
C VAL A 523 -8.03 0.87 -7.56
N THR A 524 -6.83 0.86 -6.96
CA THR A 524 -5.58 1.25 -7.63
C THR A 524 -4.61 0.08 -7.91
N VAL A 525 -4.88 -1.12 -7.40
CA VAL A 525 -4.01 -2.31 -7.54
C VAL A 525 -3.89 -2.84 -8.96
N GLY A 526 -4.72 -2.37 -9.91
CA GLY A 526 -4.80 -2.88 -11.27
C GLY A 526 -3.44 -2.99 -11.96
N ALA A 527 -2.49 -2.10 -11.66
CA ALA A 527 -1.12 -2.21 -12.19
C ALA A 527 -0.44 -3.55 -11.87
N TRP A 528 -0.65 -4.11 -10.67
CA TRP A 528 -0.10 -5.42 -10.26
C TRP A 528 -1.04 -6.57 -10.63
N ALA A 529 -2.34 -6.41 -10.38
CA ALA A 529 -3.34 -7.46 -10.58
C ALA A 529 -3.58 -7.77 -12.06
N ASN A 530 -3.46 -6.76 -12.94
CA ASN A 530 -3.63 -6.93 -14.38
C ASN A 530 -2.38 -7.43 -15.09
N ALA A 531 -1.21 -7.34 -14.44
CA ALA A 531 0.02 -7.86 -15.01
C ALA A 531 -0.04 -9.39 -15.09
N THR A 532 0.51 -9.95 -16.17
CA THR A 532 0.60 -11.40 -16.36
C THR A 532 2.07 -11.81 -16.39
N SER A 533 2.41 -12.90 -15.72
CA SER A 533 3.71 -13.55 -15.83
C SER A 533 3.55 -15.06 -15.97
N PRO A 534 4.52 -15.77 -16.57
CA PRO A 534 4.45 -17.23 -16.69
C PRO A 534 4.30 -17.93 -15.33
N THR A 535 4.90 -17.36 -14.29
CA THR A 535 4.87 -17.88 -12.92
C THR A 535 3.61 -17.52 -12.14
N LEU A 536 2.88 -16.48 -12.55
CA LEU A 536 1.72 -16.01 -11.83
C LEU A 536 0.74 -15.35 -12.82
N PRO A 537 -0.13 -16.17 -13.45
CA PRO A 537 -1.11 -15.68 -14.41
C PRO A 537 -2.02 -14.61 -13.81
N ARG A 538 -2.54 -13.73 -14.67
CA ARG A 538 -3.42 -12.61 -14.24
C ARG A 538 -4.57 -13.08 -13.34
N VAL A 539 -5.25 -14.17 -13.70
CA VAL A 539 -6.39 -14.69 -12.91
C VAL A 539 -5.94 -15.08 -11.50
N SER A 540 -4.81 -15.78 -11.39
CA SER A 540 -4.21 -16.17 -10.12
C SER A 540 -3.91 -14.97 -9.23
N ARG A 541 -3.38 -13.87 -9.81
CA ARG A 541 -3.12 -12.62 -9.09
C ARG A 541 -4.38 -11.97 -8.56
N VAL A 542 -5.42 -11.87 -9.40
CA VAL A 542 -6.70 -11.28 -9.01
C VAL A 542 -7.32 -12.08 -7.86
N PHE A 543 -7.32 -13.41 -7.93
CA PHE A 543 -7.88 -14.27 -6.90
C PHE A 543 -7.07 -14.22 -5.59
N LEU A 544 -5.73 -14.27 -5.66
CA LEU A 544 -4.86 -14.08 -4.49
C LEU A 544 -5.10 -12.73 -3.82
N TYR A 545 -5.22 -11.67 -4.62
CA TYR A 545 -5.49 -10.33 -4.12
C TYR A 545 -6.83 -10.24 -3.40
N LEU A 546 -7.91 -10.71 -4.05
CA LEU A 546 -9.25 -10.70 -3.46
C LEU A 546 -9.29 -11.51 -2.16
N GLY A 547 -8.69 -12.71 -2.15
CA GLY A 547 -8.59 -13.52 -0.94
C GLY A 547 -7.85 -12.79 0.18
N TYR A 548 -6.72 -12.16 -0.15
CA TYR A 548 -5.90 -11.44 0.83
C TYR A 548 -6.60 -10.19 1.40
N VAL A 549 -7.26 -9.40 0.55
CA VAL A 549 -7.99 -8.21 0.98
C VAL A 549 -9.25 -8.56 1.75
N LEU A 550 -10.01 -9.57 1.32
CA LEU A 550 -11.19 -10.04 2.06
C LEU A 550 -10.79 -10.58 3.44
N LEU A 551 -9.70 -11.36 3.53
CA LEU A 551 -9.14 -11.80 4.81
C LEU A 551 -8.83 -10.60 5.71
N THR A 552 -8.13 -9.61 5.16
CA THR A 552 -7.70 -8.42 5.91
C THR A 552 -8.89 -7.62 6.43
N VAL A 553 -9.87 -7.31 5.59
CA VAL A 553 -11.07 -6.57 6.01
C VAL A 553 -11.90 -7.37 7.01
N THR A 554 -11.97 -8.70 6.87
CA THR A 554 -12.70 -9.57 7.81
C THR A 554 -12.09 -9.49 9.22
N VAL A 555 -10.76 -9.58 9.33
CA VAL A 555 -10.05 -9.48 10.63
C VAL A 555 -10.22 -8.10 11.27
N ILE A 556 -10.16 -7.04 10.46
CA ILE A 556 -10.34 -5.67 10.94
C ILE A 556 -11.78 -5.42 11.38
N ASN A 557 -12.74 -5.85 10.57
CA ASN A 557 -14.16 -5.69 10.88
C ASN A 557 -14.54 -6.45 12.15
N TRP A 558 -14.00 -7.65 12.36
CA TRP A 558 -14.13 -8.37 13.62
C TRP A 558 -13.67 -7.53 14.81
N SER A 559 -12.46 -6.98 14.72
CA SER A 559 -11.84 -6.23 15.82
C SER A 559 -12.56 -4.93 16.15
N LEU A 560 -13.06 -4.23 15.12
CA LEU A 560 -13.89 -3.05 15.25
C LEU A 560 -15.26 -3.38 15.84
N THR A 561 -15.90 -4.44 15.36
CA THR A 561 -17.23 -4.84 15.81
C THR A 561 -17.24 -5.29 17.27
N LEU A 562 -16.14 -5.87 17.74
CA LEU A 562 -15.95 -6.16 19.16
C LEU A 562 -15.72 -4.93 20.06
N HIS A 563 -15.52 -3.74 19.48
CA HIS A 563 -14.96 -2.57 20.16
C HIS A 563 -13.68 -2.91 20.94
N ASN A 564 -12.83 -3.77 20.37
CA ASN A 564 -11.52 -4.07 20.97
C ASN A 564 -10.58 -2.89 20.73
N LEU A 565 -10.63 -1.88 21.61
CA LEU A 565 -9.85 -0.65 21.49
C LEU A 565 -8.36 -0.91 21.30
N THR A 566 -7.81 -1.96 21.93
CA THR A 566 -6.41 -2.36 21.76
C THR A 566 -6.13 -2.82 20.34
N ALA A 567 -6.93 -3.73 19.79
CA ALA A 567 -6.76 -4.19 18.41
C ALA A 567 -7.01 -3.06 17.39
N VAL A 568 -8.01 -2.21 17.64
CA VAL A 568 -8.32 -1.06 16.79
C VAL A 568 -7.17 -0.05 16.80
N SER A 569 -6.64 0.31 17.97
CA SER A 569 -5.46 1.16 18.13
C SER A 569 -4.23 0.55 17.45
N TRP A 570 -4.08 -0.77 17.55
CA TRP A 570 -2.98 -1.48 16.91
C TRP A 570 -3.07 -1.39 15.37
N PHE A 571 -4.23 -1.71 14.77
CA PHE A 571 -4.39 -1.65 13.31
C PHE A 571 -4.31 -0.23 12.76
N THR A 572 -5.03 0.71 13.38
CA THR A 572 -5.18 2.09 12.87
C THR A 572 -3.97 2.97 13.23
N GLY A 573 -3.55 2.93 14.49
CA GLY A 573 -2.47 3.74 15.03
C GLY A 573 -1.11 3.11 14.75
N GLU A 574 -0.83 1.95 15.35
CA GLU A 574 0.54 1.43 15.37
C GLU A 574 1.00 0.87 14.02
N ILE A 575 0.22 0.00 13.37
CA ILE A 575 0.61 -0.60 12.09
C ILE A 575 0.36 0.37 10.93
N GLY A 576 -0.81 1.01 10.88
CA GLY A 576 -1.14 1.96 9.82
C GLY A 576 -0.18 3.15 9.76
N LEU A 577 -0.01 3.87 10.89
CA LEU A 577 0.95 4.97 10.96
C LEU A 577 2.39 4.45 10.97
N GLY A 578 2.65 3.26 11.50
CA GLY A 578 3.94 2.58 11.39
C GLY A 578 4.37 2.41 9.94
N GLY A 579 3.46 1.94 9.07
CA GLY A 579 3.69 1.82 7.64
C GLY A 579 3.96 3.16 6.96
N LEU A 580 3.20 4.20 7.33
CA LEU A 580 3.44 5.56 6.84
C LEU A 580 4.80 6.08 7.30
N ASN A 581 5.20 5.85 8.55
CA ASN A 581 6.45 6.33 9.11
C ASN A 581 7.67 5.60 8.53
N VAL A 582 7.59 4.27 8.42
CA VAL A 582 8.68 3.39 8.00
C VAL A 582 8.83 3.37 6.49
N PHE A 583 7.74 3.33 5.70
CA PHE A 583 7.81 3.22 4.24
C PHE A 583 7.35 4.48 3.50
N GLY A 584 6.29 5.14 3.99
CA GLY A 584 5.71 6.30 3.32
C GLY A 584 6.53 7.59 3.43
N ARG A 585 7.00 7.96 4.62
CA ARG A 585 7.79 9.18 4.87
C ARG A 585 9.14 9.16 4.15
N PRO A 586 9.90 8.05 4.10
CA PRO A 586 11.10 7.98 3.26
C PRO A 586 10.84 8.29 1.79
N LEU A 587 9.72 7.81 1.22
CA LEU A 587 9.31 8.17 -0.13
C LEU A 587 9.07 9.68 -0.27
N LEU A 588 8.32 10.28 0.65
CA LEU A 588 8.01 11.72 0.61
C LEU A 588 9.24 12.60 0.79
N TYR A 589 10.18 12.22 1.67
CA TYR A 589 11.43 12.95 1.85
C TYR A 589 12.37 12.80 0.65
N ALA A 590 12.38 11.63 0.00
CA ALA A 590 13.06 11.46 -1.28
C ALA A 590 12.46 12.38 -2.36
N ILE A 591 11.13 12.53 -2.38
CA ILE A 591 10.43 13.47 -3.27
C ILE A 591 10.78 14.92 -2.91
N PHE A 592 10.94 15.29 -1.63
CA PHE A 592 11.37 16.64 -1.24
C PHE A 592 12.75 16.96 -1.82
N ALA A 593 13.71 16.04 -1.66
CA ALA A 593 15.06 16.21 -2.20
C ALA A 593 15.07 16.36 -3.73
N VAL A 594 14.32 15.49 -4.43
CA VAL A 594 14.16 15.57 -5.89
C VAL A 594 13.52 16.91 -6.30
N THR A 595 12.38 17.27 -5.72
CA THR A 595 11.60 18.44 -6.13
C THR A 595 12.38 19.74 -5.93
N LEU A 596 13.13 19.87 -4.83
CA LEU A 596 13.90 21.07 -4.51
C LEU A 596 15.15 21.26 -5.39
N THR A 597 15.65 20.19 -6.02
CA THR A 597 16.91 20.20 -6.78
C THR A 597 16.72 20.21 -8.30
N LEU A 598 15.48 20.07 -8.78
CA LEU A 598 15.19 20.13 -10.22
C LEU A 598 15.67 21.46 -10.84
N PRO A 599 16.22 21.45 -12.07
CA PRO A 599 16.59 22.67 -12.79
C PRO A 599 15.39 23.58 -13.06
N PRO A 600 15.52 24.92 -13.06
CA PRO A 600 14.44 25.81 -13.48
C PRO A 600 14.00 25.47 -14.92
N GLY A 601 12.68 25.37 -15.16
CA GLY A 601 12.09 24.97 -16.44
C GLY A 601 11.50 23.55 -16.47
N HIS A 602 11.87 22.68 -15.52
CA HIS A 602 11.14 21.42 -15.33
C HIS A 602 9.87 21.69 -14.53
N HIS A 603 8.70 21.63 -15.16
CA HIS A 603 7.45 21.68 -14.40
C HIS A 603 7.40 20.48 -13.45
N PRO A 604 6.85 20.62 -12.22
CA PRO A 604 6.51 19.46 -11.40
C PRO A 604 5.68 18.50 -12.25
N PRO A 605 5.74 17.17 -12.01
CA PRO A 605 5.02 16.20 -12.82
C PRO A 605 3.54 16.55 -12.83
N THR A 606 3.09 17.22 -13.89
CA THR A 606 1.68 17.31 -14.21
C THR A 606 1.32 15.91 -14.65
N VAL A 607 0.35 15.28 -13.98
CA VAL A 607 -0.22 14.00 -14.39
C VAL A 607 -0.44 14.10 -15.89
N LYS A 608 0.44 13.47 -16.68
CA LYS A 608 0.26 13.43 -18.13
C LYS A 608 -1.08 12.74 -18.29
N ARG A 609 -2.02 13.36 -19.02
CA ARG A 609 -3.20 12.63 -19.50
C ARG A 609 -2.67 11.30 -20.01
N PRO A 610 -3.17 10.14 -19.54
CA PRO A 610 -2.69 8.86 -20.02
C PRO A 610 -2.79 8.92 -21.53
N GLN A 611 -1.66 9.13 -22.19
CA GLN A 611 -1.58 8.97 -23.62
C GLN A 611 -1.91 7.49 -23.77
N HIS A 612 -3.05 7.21 -24.39
CA HIS A 612 -3.36 5.86 -24.81
C HIS A 612 -2.17 5.43 -25.63
N VAL A 613 -1.25 4.69 -24.99
CA VAL A 613 -0.27 3.90 -25.68
C VAL A 613 -1.13 2.86 -26.36
N ILE A 614 -1.59 3.20 -27.57
CA ILE A 614 -2.04 2.23 -28.54
C ILE A 614 -0.82 1.32 -28.62
N ALA A 615 -0.93 0.16 -27.99
CA ALA A 615 0.08 -0.86 -28.12
C ALA A 615 0.07 -1.22 -29.60
N ASP A 616 0.99 -0.65 -30.36
CA ASP A 616 1.28 -1.12 -31.70
C ASP A 616 1.41 -2.64 -31.60
N GLY A 617 0.60 -3.33 -32.40
CA GLY A 617 0.44 -4.77 -32.34
C GLY A 617 1.80 -5.48 -32.44
N PRO A 618 1.89 -6.74 -31.99
CA PRO A 618 3.13 -7.50 -32.06
C PRO A 618 3.55 -7.67 -33.53
N GLY A 619 4.40 -6.76 -33.99
CA GLY A 619 5.09 -6.84 -35.26
C GLY A 619 5.96 -8.08 -35.28
N ARG A 620 5.72 -8.92 -36.30
CA ARG A 620 6.46 -10.13 -36.67
C ARG A 620 7.98 -9.94 -36.51
N SER A 621 8.57 -10.57 -35.51
CA SER A 621 10.00 -10.85 -35.48
C SER A 621 10.26 -12.14 -36.27
N ALA A 622 10.51 -12.00 -37.57
CA ALA A 622 11.11 -13.04 -38.40
C ALA A 622 12.59 -12.70 -38.63
N GLY A 623 13.46 -13.72 -38.64
CA GLY A 623 14.73 -13.65 -39.37
C GLY A 623 15.99 -13.87 -38.56
N ARG A 624 16.50 -15.10 -38.60
CA ARG A 624 17.89 -15.48 -38.32
C ARG A 624 18.88 -14.65 -39.16
N GLY A 625 20.07 -14.40 -38.63
CA GLY A 625 21.22 -13.99 -39.45
C GLY A 625 22.49 -13.73 -38.62
N ARG A 626 23.46 -14.64 -38.74
CA ARG A 626 24.86 -14.49 -38.32
C ARG A 626 25.65 -13.66 -39.39
N PRO A 627 26.93 -13.30 -39.16
CA PRO A 627 27.47 -11.97 -39.44
C PRO A 627 28.21 -11.82 -40.78
N TYR A 628 28.28 -10.61 -41.32
CA TYR A 628 29.28 -10.24 -42.35
C TYR A 628 29.79 -8.79 -42.21
N VAL A 629 31.06 -8.71 -41.81
CA VAL A 629 32.21 -7.91 -42.32
C VAL A 629 31.96 -6.64 -43.16
N ARG A 630 32.60 -5.54 -42.67
CA ARG A 630 33.21 -4.35 -43.32
C ARG A 630 32.52 -3.65 -44.51
N GLY A 631 32.44 -2.33 -44.38
CA GLY A 631 32.92 -1.42 -45.43
C GLY A 631 32.01 -0.21 -45.71
N PRO A 632 32.57 1.00 -45.89
CA PRO A 632 31.84 2.26 -45.78
C PRO A 632 31.28 2.72 -47.12
N LEU A 633 30.17 3.46 -47.12
CA LEU A 633 29.97 4.61 -48.02
C LEU A 633 28.73 5.41 -47.58
N LEU A 634 29.01 6.66 -47.26
CA LEU A 634 28.13 7.71 -46.81
C LEU A 634 27.72 8.54 -48.04
N ARG A 635 26.46 8.99 -48.07
CA ARG A 635 25.86 10.13 -48.83
C ARG A 635 25.05 9.78 -50.09
N LEU A 636 23.76 10.16 -49.99
CA LEU A 636 22.64 10.30 -50.96
C LEU A 636 21.47 9.48 -50.39
N ALA A 637 20.37 10.01 -49.87
CA ALA A 637 19.72 11.29 -50.07
C ALA A 637 18.95 11.69 -48.81
N ALA A 638 19.21 12.91 -48.35
CA ALA A 638 18.28 13.71 -47.57
C ALA A 638 17.81 14.80 -48.51
N PHE A 639 16.64 14.65 -49.14
CA PHE A 639 15.85 15.70 -49.82
C PHE A 639 14.62 15.03 -50.45
N ALA A 640 13.51 14.93 -49.70
CA ALA A 640 12.15 14.79 -50.24
C ALA A 640 11.09 14.73 -49.10
N GLU A 641 11.07 15.73 -48.23
CA GLU A 641 9.87 16.05 -47.43
C GLU A 641 9.64 17.57 -47.53
N ALA A 642 9.16 18.00 -48.69
CA ALA A 642 8.54 19.31 -48.87
C ALA A 642 7.44 19.13 -49.93
N GLY A 643 6.18 19.18 -49.50
CA GLY A 643 5.02 19.06 -50.37
C GLY A 643 4.84 20.29 -51.24
N VAL A 644 4.52 20.06 -52.52
CA VAL A 644 3.87 21.01 -53.43
C VAL A 644 2.97 20.22 -54.38
N GLU A 645 1.80 20.79 -54.66
CA GLU A 645 0.71 20.33 -55.53
C GLU A 645 1.09 20.29 -57.03
N GLY A 646 0.53 19.32 -57.78
CA GLY A 646 0.50 19.34 -59.26
C GLY A 646 0.72 17.97 -59.94
N ALA A 647 -0.33 17.37 -60.49
CA ALA A 647 -0.32 16.23 -61.44
C ALA A 647 0.23 16.68 -62.84
N PRO A 648 0.50 15.82 -63.88
CA PRO A 648 -0.13 14.52 -64.18
C PRO A 648 0.70 13.42 -64.93
N GLU A 649 0.08 12.24 -65.13
CA GLU A 649 0.17 11.32 -66.29
C GLU A 649 1.51 10.67 -66.73
N ALA A 650 2.15 9.84 -65.90
CA ALA A 650 3.22 8.96 -66.41
C ALA A 650 3.43 7.60 -65.70
N VAL A 651 2.49 7.12 -64.88
CA VAL A 651 2.68 5.88 -64.08
C VAL A 651 1.59 4.82 -64.34
N ALA A 652 0.73 5.04 -65.34
CA ALA A 652 -0.36 4.11 -65.66
C ALA A 652 0.03 2.98 -66.65
N GLU A 653 1.21 3.02 -67.28
CA GLU A 653 1.63 1.96 -68.23
C GLU A 653 2.51 0.86 -67.64
N GLU A 654 3.10 1.05 -66.45
CA GLU A 654 4.06 0.08 -65.90
C GLU A 654 3.42 -0.98 -64.99
N VAL A 655 2.13 -0.83 -64.65
CA VAL A 655 1.37 -1.79 -63.82
C VAL A 655 0.61 -2.82 -64.68
N GLN A 656 0.43 -2.59 -65.98
CA GLN A 656 -0.27 -3.52 -66.88
C GLN A 656 0.64 -4.58 -67.56
N ALA A 657 1.96 -4.49 -67.38
CA ALA A 657 2.92 -5.44 -67.95
C ALA A 657 3.32 -6.59 -67.00
N GLN A 658 2.95 -6.54 -65.71
CA GLN A 658 3.31 -7.58 -64.73
C GLN A 658 2.21 -8.63 -64.46
N ASP A 659 0.93 -8.34 -64.73
CA ASP A 659 -0.17 -9.30 -64.55
C ASP A 659 -0.26 -10.37 -65.65
N GLY A 660 0.54 -10.27 -66.72
CA GLY A 660 0.56 -11.23 -67.83
C GLY A 660 1.55 -12.39 -67.70
N GLN A 661 2.35 -12.45 -66.62
CA GLN A 661 3.45 -13.40 -66.48
C GLN A 661 3.29 -14.47 -65.38
N GLU A 662 2.28 -14.37 -64.51
CA GLU A 662 2.01 -15.39 -63.48
C GLU A 662 1.11 -16.54 -63.96
N ASP A 663 0.36 -16.37 -65.06
CA ASP A 663 -0.58 -17.40 -65.58
C ASP A 663 0.06 -18.44 -66.52
N ARG A 664 1.40 -18.46 -66.65
CA ARG A 664 2.15 -19.45 -67.47
C ARG A 664 3.03 -20.42 -66.67
N ARG A 665 2.95 -20.45 -65.35
CA ARG A 665 3.78 -21.34 -64.49
C ARG A 665 3.01 -22.36 -63.65
N ALA A 666 1.70 -22.53 -63.86
CA ALA A 666 0.88 -23.52 -63.16
C ALA A 666 0.43 -24.69 -64.07
N GLY A 667 1.34 -25.16 -64.92
CA GLY A 667 1.08 -26.28 -65.84
C GLY A 667 2.37 -26.94 -66.29
N GLU A 668 3.16 -27.45 -65.35
CA GLU A 668 4.23 -28.45 -65.50
C GLU A 668 4.90 -28.63 -64.12
N GLU A 669 4.34 -29.53 -63.30
CA GLU A 669 4.97 -30.40 -62.27
C GLU A 669 3.94 -30.93 -61.26
#